data_AF-A0A6I0F266-F1
#
_entry.id   AF-A0A6I0F266-F1
#
_cell.length_a   1.000
_cell.length_b   1.000
_cell.length_c   1.000
_cell.angle_alpha   90.00
_cell.angle_beta   90.00
_cell.angle_gamma   90.00
#
_symmetry.space_group_name_H-M   'P 1'
#
loop_
_entity.id
_entity.type
_entity.pdbx_description
1 polymer ?
#
loop_
_entity_poly.entity_id
_entity_poly.type
_entity_poly.pdbx_seq_one_letter_code
_entity_poly.pdbx_strand_id
1 'polypeptide(L)'
;MTLLNTIQTLQLIIVNSFFVRMLLYLYRGLLQLEKLWLAGRFHHFLEQSAKVSSQGVVGRYFGSDPLERLHRQRSSSFILGLWSKVTKPLEQLRLKFIAFLEELSRGSLFATIVRHMACPEGWQLGGLARAGLAFIAGLTVGLLLLGALTIKKALAFALVVALFLFWRNSTVTILRIWRQSVPAQVADFFVPAQVASPSPDSQKDYPEESSSHESRRDRYDVVAPPLEGLSAYTMYGLLLLFGALIGFLWVRMNSPYVLALPFILLIVQLLFFRPLLGLWALALYGPFDWFLRQYVDRFGLPNWWDEALLLLMASAIGAHWLSQRDFRWKIHPTFYALTAFIAVMLFIFLIDYTYPRIHVPIDGLRVIVQHMLWFYLAVQLLRHSKDSLNLLVGFTLATTIIALYGVYQYITGAPMPSTWVDQAEVGIRTRAYSIIGSPNVLGSLLVLSTPLALALAYRGTPTQRLFYLGCAAIMGLCMVVTFSRGAWLGLALAIVLFGAIYDRRLIAGLLIGAILLPIALPSVADRVSYLLSPDYFSKSAQGGRIDRWNMALEKVQEKPLTGIGLGQFGGAAADHNKDFLSHPTLYTDNYYLKTAAETGLIGFFSFIFLMIAVMRMAFGVAAHAPPHLKALATGVACGLTGVVFHNAVENVFEVPMMVVLFWLFTAIAWKFRGGESPMDVRMDHR
;
A
#
# COMPACT_ATOMS: atom_id res chain seq x y z
N MET A 1 -3.92 46.50 -19.36
CA MET A 1 -2.99 45.88 -18.40
C MET A 1 -2.51 44.57 -18.99
N THR A 2 -1.19 44.40 -19.20
CA THR A 2 -0.61 43.16 -19.73
C THR A 2 -0.77 42.04 -18.69
N LEU A 3 -0.95 40.79 -19.15
CA LEU A 3 -1.04 39.59 -18.31
C LEU A 3 0.08 39.53 -17.26
N LEU A 4 1.27 40.04 -17.62
CA LEU A 4 2.43 40.16 -16.74
C LEU A 4 2.19 41.09 -15.54
N ASN A 5 1.55 42.24 -15.75
CA ASN A 5 1.18 43.16 -14.66
C ASN A 5 0.13 42.52 -13.76
N THR A 6 -0.82 41.77 -14.31
CA THR A 6 -1.83 41.05 -13.51
C THR A 6 -1.18 39.96 -12.66
N ILE A 7 -0.24 39.19 -13.21
CA ILE A 7 0.53 38.17 -12.49
C ILE A 7 1.40 38.81 -11.41
N GLN A 8 2.14 39.89 -11.71
CA GLN A 8 2.97 40.58 -10.73
C GLN A 8 2.12 41.20 -9.61
N THR A 9 0.94 41.74 -9.93
CA THR A 9 0.03 42.30 -8.93
C THR A 9 -0.57 41.19 -8.06
N LEU A 10 -0.97 40.06 -8.63
CA LEU A 10 -1.41 38.87 -7.89
C LEU A 10 -0.29 38.30 -7.01
N GLN A 11 0.94 38.26 -7.50
CA GLN A 11 2.10 37.80 -6.77
C GLN A 11 2.42 38.75 -5.59
N LEU A 12 2.33 40.06 -5.81
CA LEU A 12 2.44 41.08 -4.76
C LEU A 12 1.31 40.97 -3.73
N ILE A 13 0.07 40.72 -4.15
CA ILE A 13 -1.07 40.52 -3.26
C ILE A 13 -0.90 39.23 -2.44
N ILE A 14 -0.44 38.13 -3.05
CA ILE A 14 -0.20 36.86 -2.37
C ILE A 14 0.94 37.01 -1.35
N VAL A 15 2.07 37.60 -1.77
CA VAL A 15 3.26 37.82 -0.93
C VAL A 15 2.99 38.84 0.19
N ASN A 16 2.21 39.89 -0.07
CA ASN A 16 1.78 40.85 0.94
C ASN A 16 0.48 40.46 1.66
N SER A 17 -0.11 39.31 1.36
CA SER A 17 -1.33 38.90 2.05
C SER A 17 -1.03 38.76 3.55
N PHE A 18 -2.00 39.22 4.35
CA PHE A 18 -1.96 39.07 5.81
C PHE A 18 -1.67 37.62 6.22
N PHE A 19 -2.17 36.66 5.44
CA PHE A 19 -1.92 35.23 5.63
C PHE A 19 -0.44 34.83 5.51
N VAL A 20 0.28 35.28 4.47
CA VAL A 20 1.72 34.98 4.30
C VAL A 20 2.55 35.67 5.38
N ARG A 21 2.20 36.91 5.75
CA ARG A 21 2.87 37.62 6.87
C ARG A 21 2.60 36.95 8.22
N MET A 22 1.39 36.46 8.46
CA MET A 22 1.04 35.69 9.65
C MET A 22 1.80 34.36 9.68
N LEU A 23 1.91 33.66 8.54
CA LEU A 23 2.73 32.45 8.41
C LEU A 23 4.21 32.70 8.69
N LEU A 24 4.79 33.78 8.15
CA LEU A 24 6.18 34.17 8.41
C LEU A 24 6.40 34.60 9.86
N TYR A 25 5.43 35.28 10.47
CA TYR A 25 5.46 35.65 11.88
C TYR A 25 5.38 34.43 12.78
N LEU A 26 4.44 33.51 12.51
CA LEU A 26 4.35 32.21 13.19
C LEU A 26 5.63 31.39 12.99
N TYR A 27 6.21 31.39 11.79
CA TYR A 27 7.49 30.74 11.52
C TYR A 27 8.65 31.35 12.32
N ARG A 28 8.72 32.69 12.44
CA ARG A 28 9.69 33.36 13.31
C ARG A 28 9.45 33.07 14.80
N GLY A 29 8.19 33.02 15.23
CA GLY A 29 7.81 32.61 16.58
C GLY A 29 8.23 31.17 16.88
N LEU A 30 8.00 30.26 15.93
CA LEU A 30 8.48 28.88 15.97
C LEU A 30 10.01 28.79 16.06
N LEU A 31 10.75 29.64 15.32
CA LEU A 31 12.22 29.71 15.41
C LEU A 31 12.71 30.23 16.78
N GLN A 32 11.98 31.15 17.43
CA GLN A 32 12.31 31.58 18.78
C GLN A 32 11.99 30.51 19.83
N LEU A 33 10.84 29.84 19.70
CA LEU A 33 10.49 28.67 20.49
C LEU A 33 11.49 27.54 20.30
N GLU A 34 12.05 27.37 19.09
CA GLU A 34 13.12 26.43 18.83
C GLU A 34 14.38 26.78 19.62
N LYS A 35 14.80 28.05 19.65
CA LYS A 35 15.96 28.47 20.46
C LYS A 35 15.74 28.22 21.95
N LEU A 36 14.54 28.52 22.45
CA LEU A 36 14.16 28.26 23.84
C LEU A 36 14.10 26.75 24.14
N TRP A 37 13.60 25.95 23.20
CA TRP A 37 13.56 24.49 23.30
C TRP A 37 14.97 23.90 23.32
N LEU A 38 15.83 24.27 22.37
CA LEU A 38 17.22 23.81 22.29
C LEU A 38 18.02 24.20 23.55
N ALA A 39 17.72 25.35 24.16
CA ALA A 39 18.30 25.78 25.43
C ALA A 39 17.61 25.15 26.67
N GLY A 40 16.50 24.45 26.49
CA GLY A 40 15.69 23.91 27.58
C GLY A 40 16.32 22.66 28.22
N ARG A 41 16.27 22.58 29.55
CA ARG A 41 16.74 21.40 30.31
C ARG A 41 16.08 20.09 29.86
N PHE A 42 14.81 20.15 29.49
CA PHE A 42 14.06 19.00 28.99
C PHE A 42 14.56 18.50 27.63
N HIS A 43 14.99 19.40 26.73
CA HIS A 43 15.62 19.01 25.47
C HIS A 43 16.94 18.27 25.71
N HIS A 44 17.77 18.78 26.62
CA HIS A 44 19.03 18.14 26.97
C HIS A 44 18.82 16.78 27.64
N PHE A 45 17.79 16.65 28.48
CA PHE A 45 17.38 15.36 29.06
C PHE A 45 16.93 14.35 27.98
N LEU A 46 16.12 14.77 27.01
CA LEU A 46 15.70 13.91 25.89
C LEU A 46 16.88 13.49 25.03
N GLU A 47 17.83 14.39 24.79
CA GLU A 47 19.06 14.11 24.04
C GLU A 47 19.95 13.08 24.74
N GLN A 48 20.18 13.26 26.03
CA GLN A 48 20.92 12.30 26.84
C GLN A 48 20.20 10.94 26.87
N SER A 49 18.88 10.93 27.07
CA SER A 49 18.07 9.71 27.08
C SER A 49 18.11 8.96 25.75
N ALA A 50 18.01 9.67 24.61
CA ALA A 50 18.10 9.06 23.28
C ALA A 50 19.51 8.50 23.02
N LYS A 51 20.56 9.20 23.44
CA LYS A 51 21.95 8.74 23.30
C LYS A 51 22.21 7.51 24.14
N VAL A 52 21.77 7.49 25.40
CA VAL A 52 21.88 6.34 26.29
C VAL A 52 21.07 5.15 25.76
N SER A 53 19.83 5.39 25.30
CA SER A 53 18.95 4.36 24.76
C SER A 53 19.52 3.70 23.50
N SER A 54 20.10 4.49 22.60
CA SER A 54 20.74 3.98 21.37
C SER A 54 22.02 3.17 21.65
N GLN A 55 22.75 3.48 22.73
CA GLN A 55 23.93 2.73 23.18
C GLN A 55 23.57 1.49 24.03
N GLY A 56 22.35 1.45 24.59
CA GLY A 56 21.83 0.35 25.38
C GLY A 56 21.66 -0.97 24.59
N VAL A 57 21.39 -2.06 25.32
CA VAL A 57 21.16 -3.39 24.72
C VAL A 57 19.99 -3.37 23.74
N VAL A 58 18.90 -2.69 24.09
CA VAL A 58 17.71 -2.54 23.24
C VAL A 58 18.04 -1.74 21.97
N GLY A 59 18.72 -0.60 22.10
CA GLY A 59 19.16 0.22 20.97
C GLY A 59 20.05 -0.55 20.01
N ARG A 60 21.02 -1.32 20.51
CA ARG A 60 21.87 -2.19 19.69
C ARG A 60 21.10 -3.34 19.04
N TYR A 61 20.12 -3.92 19.74
CA TYR A 61 19.29 -4.99 19.21
C TYR A 61 18.45 -4.53 18.00
N PHE A 62 17.73 -3.42 18.14
CA PHE A 62 16.92 -2.84 17.06
C PHE A 62 17.76 -2.18 15.96
N GLY A 63 18.87 -1.56 16.35
CA GLY A 63 19.75 -0.82 15.46
C GLY A 63 20.62 -1.69 14.57
N SER A 64 20.91 -2.96 14.89
CA SER A 64 21.88 -3.75 14.11
C SER A 64 21.48 -3.92 12.63
N ASP A 65 22.47 -4.09 11.74
CA ASP A 65 22.22 -4.23 10.30
C ASP A 65 21.30 -5.44 10.01
N PRO A 66 20.10 -5.23 9.45
CA PRO A 66 19.20 -6.31 9.07
C PRO A 66 19.76 -7.26 8.01
N LEU A 67 20.64 -6.81 7.10
CA LEU A 67 21.21 -7.64 6.05
C LEU A 67 22.22 -8.64 6.63
N GLU A 68 23.12 -8.18 7.48
CA GLU A 68 24.02 -9.08 8.22
C GLU A 68 23.25 -10.13 9.02
N ARG A 69 22.16 -9.73 9.70
CA ARG A 69 21.31 -10.68 10.44
C ARG A 69 20.74 -11.76 9.54
N LEU A 70 20.24 -11.38 8.38
CA LEU A 70 19.71 -12.32 7.40
C LEU A 70 20.79 -13.30 6.92
N HIS A 71 22.00 -12.80 6.62
CA HIS A 71 23.12 -13.66 6.24
C HIS A 71 23.52 -14.64 7.35
N ARG A 72 23.61 -14.19 8.60
CA ARG A 72 23.90 -15.05 9.76
C ARG A 72 22.82 -16.10 9.99
N GLN A 73 21.54 -15.74 9.87
CA GLN A 73 20.43 -16.70 9.96
C GLN A 73 20.51 -17.76 8.85
N ARG A 74 20.89 -17.35 7.63
CA ARG A 74 20.99 -18.26 6.50
C ARG A 74 22.15 -19.26 6.62
N SER A 75 23.30 -18.81 7.10
CA SER A 75 24.49 -19.67 7.23
C SER A 75 24.41 -20.66 8.40
N SER A 76 23.67 -20.30 9.46
CA SER A 76 23.57 -21.12 10.68
C SER A 76 22.38 -22.09 10.70
N SER A 77 21.41 -21.94 9.80
CA SER A 77 20.18 -22.74 9.84
C SER A 77 20.33 -24.10 9.18
N PHE A 78 20.23 -25.15 9.99
CA PHE A 78 20.14 -26.54 9.54
C PHE A 78 18.96 -26.78 8.59
N ILE A 79 17.80 -26.19 8.88
CA ILE A 79 16.57 -26.33 8.08
C ILE A 79 16.77 -25.78 6.67
N LEU A 80 17.43 -24.63 6.52
CA LEU A 80 17.74 -24.06 5.20
C LEU A 80 18.74 -24.91 4.43
N GLY A 81 19.71 -25.50 5.14
CA GLY A 81 20.63 -26.49 4.57
C GLY A 81 19.90 -27.71 4.01
N LEU A 82 18.94 -28.27 4.77
CA LEU A 82 18.11 -29.40 4.33
C LEU A 82 17.21 -29.03 3.14
N TRP A 83 16.56 -27.86 3.21
CA TRP A 83 15.71 -27.36 2.12
C TRP A 83 16.47 -27.23 0.80
N SER A 84 17.72 -26.75 0.84
CA SER A 84 18.56 -26.64 -0.35
C SER A 84 18.82 -27.99 -1.05
N LYS A 85 18.85 -29.10 -0.30
CA LYS A 85 18.99 -30.44 -0.89
C LYS A 85 17.71 -30.87 -1.60
N VAL A 86 16.54 -30.50 -1.07
CA VAL A 86 15.22 -30.79 -1.65
C VAL A 86 14.95 -29.93 -2.89
N THR A 87 15.40 -28.67 -2.91
CA THR A 87 15.12 -27.75 -4.02
C THR A 87 15.99 -27.98 -5.25
N LYS A 88 17.21 -28.50 -5.10
CA LYS A 88 18.12 -28.78 -6.24
C LYS A 88 17.50 -29.66 -7.34
N PRO A 89 16.89 -30.83 -7.04
CA PRO A 89 16.26 -31.64 -8.08
C PRO A 89 15.06 -30.93 -8.74
N LEU A 90 14.29 -30.16 -7.96
CA LEU A 90 13.20 -29.34 -8.50
C LEU A 90 13.71 -28.24 -9.45
N GLU A 91 14.84 -27.61 -9.13
CA GLU A 91 15.47 -26.61 -9.97
C GLU A 91 16.00 -27.20 -11.30
N GLN A 92 16.58 -28.40 -11.25
CA GLN A 92 16.98 -29.13 -12.46
C GLN A 92 15.78 -29.52 -13.33
N LEU A 93 14.71 -30.02 -12.72
CA LEU A 93 13.47 -30.36 -13.42
C LEU A 93 12.86 -29.13 -14.10
N ARG A 94 12.83 -28.00 -13.40
CA ARG A 94 12.39 -26.71 -13.91
C ARG A 94 13.21 -26.24 -15.11
N LEU A 95 14.55 -26.32 -15.06
CA LEU A 95 15.39 -25.92 -16.19
C LEU A 95 15.16 -26.80 -17.42
N LYS A 96 14.95 -28.11 -17.24
CA LYS A 96 14.55 -29.02 -18.33
C LYS A 96 13.18 -28.64 -18.90
N PHE A 97 12.23 -28.31 -18.03
CA PHE A 97 10.90 -27.85 -18.45
C PHE A 97 10.98 -26.53 -19.25
N ILE A 98 11.81 -25.57 -18.84
CA ILE A 98 12.04 -24.34 -19.60
C ILE A 98 12.63 -24.65 -20.98
N ALA A 99 13.62 -25.54 -21.07
CA ALA A 99 14.20 -25.94 -22.35
C ALA A 99 13.16 -26.60 -23.28
N PHE A 100 12.28 -27.45 -22.73
CA PHE A 100 11.16 -28.05 -23.45
C PHE A 100 10.16 -26.99 -23.95
N LEU A 101 9.79 -26.02 -23.11
CA LEU A 101 8.91 -24.91 -23.51
C LEU A 101 9.54 -24.04 -24.59
N GLU A 102 10.84 -23.76 -24.49
CA GLU A 102 11.58 -23.01 -25.51
C GLU A 102 11.55 -23.73 -26.85
N GLU A 103 11.79 -25.05 -26.86
CA GLU A 103 11.73 -25.90 -28.05
C GLU A 103 10.32 -25.91 -28.67
N LEU A 104 9.28 -26.13 -27.86
CA LEU A 104 7.89 -26.08 -28.30
C LEU A 104 7.49 -24.70 -28.85
N SER A 105 8.09 -23.63 -28.31
CA SER A 105 7.81 -22.25 -28.72
C SER A 105 8.49 -21.85 -30.03
N ARG A 106 9.53 -22.57 -30.48
CA ARG A 106 10.28 -22.23 -31.70
C ARG A 106 9.37 -22.36 -32.93
N GLY A 107 9.19 -21.27 -33.66
CA GLY A 107 8.34 -21.22 -34.85
C GLY A 107 6.83 -21.27 -34.57
N SER A 108 6.40 -21.35 -33.31
CA SER A 108 4.98 -21.35 -32.95
C SER A 108 4.38 -19.95 -33.15
N LEU A 109 3.30 -19.86 -33.94
CA LEU A 109 2.50 -18.64 -34.09
C LEU A 109 1.98 -18.14 -32.73
N PHE A 110 1.48 -19.05 -31.89
CA PHE A 110 0.96 -18.73 -30.57
C PHE A 110 2.01 -18.06 -29.67
N ALA A 111 3.21 -18.64 -29.58
CA ALA A 111 4.33 -18.06 -28.83
C ALA A 111 4.71 -16.65 -29.32
N THR A 112 4.70 -16.39 -30.62
CA THR A 112 4.96 -15.04 -31.17
C THR A 112 3.89 -14.03 -30.74
N ILE A 113 2.61 -14.42 -30.79
CA ILE A 113 1.49 -13.58 -30.32
C ILE A 113 1.61 -13.31 -28.82
N VAL A 114 1.87 -14.34 -28.00
CA VAL A 114 2.04 -14.17 -26.55
C VAL A 114 3.23 -13.28 -26.20
N ARG A 115 4.38 -13.42 -26.89
CA ARG A 115 5.55 -12.54 -26.70
C ARG A 115 5.24 -11.09 -27.04
N HIS A 116 4.48 -10.84 -28.11
CA HIS A 116 4.01 -9.51 -28.43
C HIS A 116 3.08 -8.97 -27.33
N MET A 117 2.15 -9.79 -26.86
CA MET A 117 1.18 -9.43 -25.81
C MET A 117 1.81 -9.17 -24.44
N ALA A 118 2.96 -9.78 -24.15
CA ALA A 118 3.71 -9.59 -22.91
C ALA A 118 4.45 -8.25 -22.82
N CYS A 119 4.56 -7.50 -23.92
CA CYS A 119 5.32 -6.24 -24.00
C CYS A 119 4.43 -5.02 -24.36
N PRO A 120 3.44 -4.66 -23.53
CA PRO A 120 2.47 -3.61 -23.85
C PRO A 120 3.09 -2.22 -24.00
N GLU A 121 4.13 -1.90 -23.24
CA GLU A 121 4.84 -0.60 -23.32
C GLU A 121 5.47 -0.36 -24.71
N GLY A 122 5.89 -1.45 -25.36
CA GLY A 122 6.48 -1.42 -26.69
C GLY A 122 5.47 -1.56 -27.83
N TRP A 123 4.16 -1.65 -27.53
CA TRP A 123 3.14 -1.63 -28.57
C TRP A 123 3.19 -0.30 -29.30
N GLN A 124 3.28 -0.38 -30.63
CA GLN A 124 3.22 0.78 -31.49
C GLN A 124 1.77 1.19 -31.70
N LEU A 125 1.52 2.50 -31.75
CA LEU A 125 0.20 3.07 -31.97
C LEU A 125 -0.44 2.55 -33.27
N GLY A 126 0.35 2.37 -34.33
CA GLY A 126 -0.11 1.78 -35.58
C GLY A 126 -0.45 0.29 -35.51
N GLY A 127 0.24 -0.48 -34.66
CA GLY A 127 -0.14 -1.87 -34.37
C GLY A 127 -1.47 -1.95 -33.61
N LEU A 128 -1.62 -1.10 -32.59
CA LEU A 128 -2.82 -1.02 -31.77
C LEU A 128 -4.05 -0.54 -32.56
N ALA A 129 -3.86 0.40 -33.48
CA ALA A 129 -4.89 0.85 -34.41
C ALA A 129 -5.34 -0.29 -35.34
N ARG A 130 -4.42 -1.10 -35.87
CA ARG A 130 -4.78 -2.28 -36.70
C ARG A 130 -5.57 -3.33 -35.91
N ALA A 131 -5.14 -3.61 -34.68
CA ALA A 131 -5.86 -4.50 -33.76
C ALA A 131 -7.27 -3.97 -33.45
N GLY A 132 -7.39 -2.67 -33.15
CA GLY A 132 -8.67 -2.00 -32.89
C GLY A 132 -9.61 -2.01 -34.09
N LEU A 133 -9.10 -1.79 -35.31
CA LEU A 133 -9.88 -1.90 -36.55
C LEU A 133 -10.44 -3.30 -36.76
N ALA A 134 -9.63 -4.34 -36.54
CA ALA A 134 -10.08 -5.73 -36.65
C ALA A 134 -11.22 -6.04 -35.64
N PHE A 135 -11.06 -5.61 -34.38
CA PHE A 135 -12.08 -5.77 -33.36
C PHE A 135 -13.39 -5.04 -33.70
N ILE A 136 -13.32 -3.78 -34.13
CA ILE A 136 -14.51 -2.98 -34.49
C ILE A 136 -15.21 -3.53 -35.73
N ALA A 137 -14.45 -4.01 -36.73
CA ALA A 137 -15.02 -4.67 -37.89
C ALA A 137 -15.84 -5.91 -37.46
N GLY A 138 -15.27 -6.74 -36.59
CA GLY A 138 -15.97 -7.87 -35.98
C GLY A 138 -17.24 -7.47 -35.23
N LEU A 139 -17.13 -6.47 -34.34
CA LEU A 139 -18.26 -5.93 -33.57
C LEU A 139 -19.40 -5.47 -34.48
N THR A 140 -19.05 -4.78 -35.57
CA THR A 140 -20.02 -4.28 -36.56
C THR A 140 -20.70 -5.42 -37.29
N VAL A 141 -19.95 -6.45 -37.70
CA VAL A 141 -20.51 -7.67 -38.31
C VAL A 141 -21.48 -8.37 -37.37
N GLY A 142 -21.12 -8.56 -36.10
CA GLY A 142 -22.02 -9.17 -35.11
C GLY A 142 -23.33 -8.41 -34.92
N LEU A 143 -23.29 -7.08 -34.97
CA LEU A 143 -24.48 -6.22 -34.88
C LEU A 143 -25.32 -6.24 -36.16
N LEU A 144 -24.67 -6.26 -37.33
CA LEU A 144 -25.34 -6.35 -38.62
C LEU A 144 -26.10 -7.67 -38.76
N LEU A 145 -25.47 -8.80 -38.42
CA LEU A 145 -26.08 -10.13 -38.47
C LEU A 145 -27.34 -10.25 -37.60
N LEU A 146 -27.44 -9.45 -36.54
CA LEU A 146 -28.58 -9.41 -35.63
C LEU A 146 -29.55 -8.26 -35.89
N GLY A 147 -29.36 -7.47 -36.96
CA GLY A 147 -30.21 -6.33 -37.27
C GLY A 147 -30.20 -5.21 -36.21
N ALA A 148 -29.17 -5.16 -35.35
CA ALA A 148 -29.11 -4.27 -34.19
C ALA A 148 -28.26 -3.00 -34.39
N LEU A 149 -27.83 -2.75 -35.64
CA LEU A 149 -27.03 -1.58 -36.03
C LEU A 149 -27.94 -0.39 -36.32
N THR A 150 -27.94 0.60 -35.43
CA THR A 150 -28.67 1.86 -35.62
C THR A 150 -27.76 2.92 -36.29
N ILE A 151 -28.36 3.93 -36.92
CA ILE A 151 -27.62 5.06 -37.54
C ILE A 151 -26.66 5.71 -36.53
N LYS A 152 -27.09 5.89 -35.27
CA LYS A 152 -26.25 6.43 -34.19
C LYS A 152 -25.01 5.57 -33.92
N LYS A 153 -25.19 4.24 -33.84
CA LYS A 153 -24.07 3.29 -33.64
C LYS A 153 -23.13 3.28 -34.85
N ALA A 154 -23.68 3.31 -36.06
CA ALA A 154 -22.91 3.34 -37.29
C ALA A 154 -22.05 4.60 -37.41
N LEU A 155 -22.61 5.78 -37.10
CA LEU A 155 -21.86 7.05 -37.06
C LEU A 155 -20.75 7.04 -36.01
N ALA A 156 -21.04 6.51 -34.81
CA ALA A 156 -20.03 6.38 -33.75
C ALA A 156 -18.87 5.46 -34.18
N PHE A 157 -19.16 4.30 -34.78
CA PHE A 157 -18.11 3.40 -35.28
C PHE A 157 -17.33 3.99 -36.44
N ALA A 158 -17.98 4.70 -37.36
CA ALA A 158 -17.29 5.40 -38.46
C ALA A 158 -16.27 6.42 -37.93
N LEU A 159 -16.60 7.16 -36.86
CA LEU A 159 -15.69 8.09 -36.21
C LEU A 159 -14.47 7.36 -35.60
N VAL A 160 -14.70 6.24 -34.89
CA VAL A 160 -13.61 5.47 -34.28
C VAL A 160 -12.72 4.82 -35.35
N VAL A 161 -13.32 4.31 -36.44
CA VAL A 161 -12.57 3.78 -37.59
C VAL A 161 -11.71 4.88 -38.22
N ALA A 162 -12.24 6.09 -38.41
CA ALA A 162 -11.48 7.22 -38.94
C ALA A 162 -10.27 7.57 -38.05
N LEU A 163 -10.46 7.57 -36.72
CA LEU A 163 -9.37 7.80 -35.76
C LEU A 163 -8.27 6.73 -35.86
N PHE A 164 -8.64 5.44 -35.91
CA PHE A 164 -7.65 4.37 -36.06
C PHE A 164 -6.95 4.39 -37.41
N LEU A 165 -7.63 4.77 -38.49
CA LEU A 165 -7.00 4.93 -39.80
C LEU A 165 -5.92 6.02 -39.78
N PHE A 166 -6.16 7.12 -39.07
CA PHE A 166 -5.16 8.18 -38.89
C PHE A 166 -3.89 7.68 -38.17
N TRP A 167 -4.05 6.76 -37.21
CA TRP A 167 -2.94 6.23 -36.41
C TRP A 167 -2.27 4.98 -36.98
N ARG A 168 -2.85 4.35 -38.01
CA ARG A 168 -2.46 3.03 -38.54
C ARG A 168 -0.97 2.87 -38.87
N ASN A 169 -0.32 3.95 -39.33
CA ASN A 169 1.07 3.93 -39.78
C ASN A 169 2.03 4.54 -38.75
N SER A 170 1.56 4.88 -37.54
CA SER A 170 2.39 5.47 -36.49
C SER A 170 3.32 4.42 -35.86
N THR A 171 4.61 4.74 -35.79
CA THR A 171 5.65 3.92 -35.13
C THR A 171 5.86 4.30 -33.66
N VAL A 172 5.13 5.32 -33.17
CA VAL A 172 5.24 5.79 -31.78
C VAL A 172 4.74 4.72 -30.82
N THR A 173 5.51 4.40 -29.77
CA THR A 173 5.14 3.41 -28.75
C THR A 173 4.28 4.00 -27.63
N ILE A 174 3.49 3.17 -26.95
CA ILE A 174 2.68 3.58 -25.79
C ILE A 174 3.55 4.26 -24.73
N LEU A 175 4.72 3.70 -24.43
CA LEU A 175 5.63 4.27 -23.43
C LEU A 175 6.10 5.68 -23.83
N ARG A 176 6.35 5.92 -25.13
CA ARG A 176 6.75 7.23 -25.63
C ARG A 176 5.62 8.24 -25.52
N ILE A 177 4.38 7.83 -25.85
CA ILE A 177 3.18 8.66 -25.67
C ILE A 177 3.04 9.04 -24.20
N TRP A 178 3.14 8.07 -23.29
CA TRP A 178 3.06 8.33 -21.85
C TRP A 178 4.13 9.32 -21.40
N ARG A 179 5.41 9.07 -21.70
CA ARG A 179 6.52 9.94 -21.28
C ARG A 179 6.38 11.38 -21.77
N GLN A 180 5.79 11.59 -22.94
CA GLN A 180 5.58 12.93 -23.51
C GLN A 180 4.26 13.57 -23.07
N SER A 181 3.38 12.81 -22.42
CA SER A 181 2.06 13.27 -22.02
C SER A 181 2.13 14.23 -20.82
N VAL A 182 1.18 15.17 -20.78
CA VAL A 182 1.00 16.07 -19.62
C VAL A 182 0.82 15.29 -18.30
N PRO A 183 0.02 14.21 -18.24
CA PRO A 183 -0.09 13.38 -17.04
C PRO A 183 1.24 12.84 -16.51
N ALA A 184 2.16 12.39 -17.38
CA ALA A 184 3.47 11.92 -16.93
C ALA A 184 4.33 13.06 -16.37
N GLN A 185 4.30 14.23 -17.01
CA GLN A 185 5.01 15.41 -16.52
C GLN A 185 4.47 15.88 -15.16
N VAL A 186 3.14 15.78 -14.95
CA VAL A 186 2.51 16.05 -13.66
C VAL A 186 2.88 14.98 -12.62
N ALA A 187 2.94 13.71 -13.00
CA ALA A 187 3.38 12.63 -12.11
C ALA A 187 4.82 12.82 -11.64
N ASP A 188 5.71 13.27 -12.52
CA ASP A 188 7.11 13.56 -12.21
C ASP A 188 7.25 14.71 -11.18
N PHE A 189 6.30 15.64 -11.12
CA PHE A 189 6.29 16.67 -10.06
C PHE A 189 6.10 16.08 -8.67
N PHE A 190 5.35 14.98 -8.51
CA PHE A 190 5.11 14.40 -7.19
C PHE A 190 6.24 13.50 -6.72
N VAL A 191 7.01 12.90 -7.63
CA VAL A 191 8.10 11.98 -7.30
C VAL A 191 9.42 12.76 -7.21
N PRO A 192 10.07 12.88 -6.03
CA PRO A 192 11.31 13.65 -5.91
C PRO A 192 12.44 13.05 -6.80
N ALA A 193 13.02 13.86 -7.69
CA ALA A 193 14.03 13.42 -8.65
C ALA A 193 15.32 12.85 -8.01
N GLN A 194 15.66 13.28 -6.78
CA GLN A 194 16.85 12.86 -6.02
C GLN A 194 16.81 11.39 -5.54
N VAL A 195 15.76 10.64 -5.86
CA VAL A 195 15.66 9.19 -5.56
C VAL A 195 15.85 8.33 -6.81
N ALA A 196 15.73 8.91 -8.01
CA ALA A 196 15.76 8.17 -9.27
C ALA A 196 17.16 7.99 -9.86
N SER A 197 18.15 8.75 -9.38
CA SER A 197 19.54 8.70 -9.83
C SER A 197 20.46 8.23 -8.69
N PRO A 198 21.31 7.21 -8.89
CA PRO A 198 22.39 6.92 -7.96
C PRO A 198 23.30 8.15 -7.83
N SER A 199 23.78 8.42 -6.62
CA SER A 199 24.58 9.61 -6.27
C SER A 199 25.82 9.79 -7.15
N PRO A 200 26.29 11.04 -7.39
CA PRO A 200 27.54 11.29 -8.13
C PRO A 200 28.77 10.60 -7.52
N ASP A 201 28.77 10.34 -6.21
CA ASP A 201 29.89 9.67 -5.54
C ASP A 201 30.03 8.18 -5.89
N SER A 202 28.99 7.52 -6.43
CA SER A 202 29.12 6.16 -6.99
C SER A 202 29.67 6.16 -8.42
N GLN A 203 30.00 7.34 -8.96
CA GLN A 203 30.49 7.52 -10.32
C GLN A 203 32.02 7.67 -10.39
N LYS A 204 32.70 7.81 -9.25
CA LYS A 204 34.16 7.97 -9.19
C LYS A 204 34.98 6.68 -9.39
N ASP A 205 34.34 5.51 -9.34
CA ASP A 205 35.01 4.21 -9.51
C ASP A 205 34.85 3.58 -10.91
N TYR A 206 34.33 4.33 -11.90
CA TYR A 206 34.20 3.87 -13.28
C TYR A 206 35.13 4.68 -14.19
N PRO A 207 36.00 4.06 -14.99
CA PRO A 207 36.86 4.78 -15.93
C PRO A 207 36.01 5.62 -16.89
N GLU A 208 36.38 6.90 -17.03
CA GLU A 208 35.77 7.83 -17.97
C GLU A 208 36.01 7.39 -19.42
N GLU A 209 35.05 6.70 -20.03
CA GLU A 209 34.96 6.66 -21.50
C GLU A 209 34.25 7.92 -21.99
N SER A 210 35.07 8.86 -22.43
CA SER A 210 34.69 10.11 -23.08
C SER A 210 34.14 9.87 -24.48
N SER A 211 32.83 9.62 -24.61
CA SER A 211 31.99 10.03 -25.75
C SER A 211 30.65 9.30 -25.67
N SER A 212 29.60 9.94 -25.18
CA SER A 212 28.19 9.69 -25.57
C SER A 212 27.21 10.29 -24.57
N HIS A 213 27.00 11.60 -24.64
CA HIS A 213 25.82 12.20 -24.02
C HIS A 213 24.50 11.80 -24.73
N GLU A 214 24.58 11.21 -25.93
CA GLU A 214 23.43 10.63 -26.65
C GLU A 214 23.11 9.17 -26.26
N SER A 215 24.10 8.31 -25.94
CA SER A 215 23.85 6.87 -25.68
C SER A 215 23.15 6.53 -24.36
N ARG A 216 23.03 7.49 -23.43
CA ARG A 216 22.31 7.27 -22.16
C ARG A 216 20.80 7.47 -22.28
N ARG A 217 20.29 8.15 -23.32
CA ARG A 217 18.84 8.28 -23.57
C ARG A 217 18.24 7.08 -24.32
N ASP A 218 19.06 6.37 -25.10
CA ASP A 218 18.57 5.29 -25.99
C ASP A 218 18.40 3.92 -25.31
N ARG A 219 18.82 3.76 -24.05
CA ARG A 219 18.85 2.46 -23.37
C ARG A 219 17.47 1.89 -22.96
N TYR A 220 16.36 2.57 -23.28
CA TYR A 220 15.01 2.19 -22.85
C TYR A 220 13.92 2.36 -23.93
N ASP A 221 14.24 2.24 -25.22
CA ASP A 221 13.21 2.08 -26.24
C ASP A 221 12.81 0.60 -26.34
N VAL A 222 11.97 0.17 -25.41
CA VAL A 222 11.34 -1.15 -25.45
C VAL A 222 10.38 -1.15 -26.63
N VAL A 223 10.70 -1.87 -27.69
CA VAL A 223 9.80 -2.08 -28.85
C VAL A 223 9.26 -3.49 -28.77
N ALA A 224 7.93 -3.65 -28.84
CA ALA A 224 7.33 -4.97 -28.88
C ALA A 224 7.77 -5.69 -30.18
N PRO A 225 8.05 -7.00 -30.15
CA PRO A 225 8.45 -7.73 -31.34
C PRO A 225 7.38 -7.56 -32.43
N PRO A 226 7.75 -7.22 -33.68
CA PRO A 226 6.78 -6.96 -34.73
C PRO A 226 5.97 -8.22 -35.03
N LEU A 227 4.65 -8.05 -35.11
CA LEU A 227 3.75 -9.09 -35.62
C LEU A 227 3.72 -9.00 -37.13
N GLU A 228 4.36 -9.96 -37.79
CA GLU A 228 4.44 -10.04 -39.24
C GLU A 228 3.93 -11.39 -39.76
N GLY A 229 3.57 -11.41 -41.05
CA GLY A 229 3.07 -12.59 -41.75
C GLY A 229 1.86 -13.23 -41.07
N LEU A 230 1.86 -14.57 -41.02
CA LEU A 230 0.74 -15.38 -40.55
C LEU A 230 0.32 -15.05 -39.10
N SER A 231 1.26 -14.75 -38.21
CA SER A 231 0.98 -14.43 -36.80
C SER A 231 0.11 -13.19 -36.64
N ALA A 232 0.33 -12.16 -37.45
CA ALA A 232 -0.46 -10.94 -37.46
C ALA A 232 -1.88 -11.21 -37.97
N TYR A 233 -2.01 -11.95 -39.09
CA TYR A 233 -3.32 -12.32 -39.63
C TYR A 233 -4.13 -13.17 -38.66
N THR A 234 -3.50 -14.13 -37.97
CA THR A 234 -4.16 -14.94 -36.94
C THR A 234 -4.63 -14.06 -35.79
N MET A 235 -3.79 -13.16 -35.27
CA MET A 235 -4.19 -12.26 -34.16
C MET A 235 -5.36 -11.35 -34.57
N TYR A 236 -5.29 -10.71 -35.73
CA TYR A 236 -6.37 -9.84 -36.21
C TYR A 236 -7.65 -10.63 -36.51
N GLY A 237 -7.54 -11.85 -37.04
CA GLY A 237 -8.68 -12.75 -37.22
C GLY A 237 -9.35 -13.14 -35.90
N LEU A 238 -8.56 -13.48 -34.88
CA LEU A 238 -9.07 -13.75 -33.53
C LEU A 238 -9.76 -12.51 -32.92
N LEU A 239 -9.19 -11.32 -33.09
CA LEU A 239 -9.80 -10.07 -32.61
C LEU A 239 -11.09 -9.75 -33.35
N LEU A 240 -11.19 -10.06 -34.65
CA LEU A 240 -12.41 -9.91 -35.43
C LEU A 240 -13.50 -10.88 -34.96
N LEU A 241 -13.17 -12.15 -34.75
CA LEU A 241 -14.09 -13.13 -34.18
C LEU A 241 -14.54 -12.74 -32.77
N PHE A 242 -13.60 -12.27 -31.95
CA PHE A 242 -13.89 -11.78 -30.60
C PHE A 242 -14.81 -10.56 -30.64
N GLY A 243 -14.56 -9.60 -31.52
CA GLY A 243 -15.46 -8.47 -31.75
C GLY A 243 -16.87 -8.92 -32.14
N ALA A 244 -17.00 -9.85 -33.07
CA ALA A 244 -18.29 -10.38 -33.50
C ALA A 244 -19.03 -11.08 -32.36
N LEU A 245 -18.33 -11.87 -31.54
CA LEU A 245 -18.89 -12.51 -30.35
C LEU A 245 -19.38 -11.49 -29.33
N ILE A 246 -18.60 -10.43 -29.06
CA ILE A 246 -19.01 -9.33 -28.17
C ILE A 246 -20.25 -8.63 -28.72
N GLY A 247 -20.29 -8.38 -30.04
CA GLY A 247 -21.46 -7.80 -30.71
C GLY A 247 -22.71 -8.67 -30.53
N PHE A 248 -22.56 -9.98 -30.72
CA PHE A 248 -23.63 -10.95 -30.52
C PHE A 248 -24.14 -10.97 -29.08
N LEU A 249 -23.22 -11.11 -28.11
CA LEU A 249 -23.55 -11.14 -26.68
C LEU A 249 -24.16 -9.82 -26.21
N TRP A 250 -23.71 -8.68 -26.74
CA TRP A 250 -24.24 -7.37 -26.37
C TRP A 250 -25.72 -7.26 -26.72
N VAL A 251 -26.11 -7.72 -27.91
CA VAL A 251 -27.52 -7.76 -28.33
C VAL A 251 -28.30 -8.80 -27.52
N ARG A 252 -27.77 -10.02 -27.38
CA ARG A 252 -28.48 -11.12 -26.73
C ARG A 252 -28.74 -10.89 -25.25
N MET A 253 -27.77 -10.32 -24.53
CA MET A 253 -27.87 -10.02 -23.10
C MET A 253 -28.46 -8.64 -22.82
N ASN A 254 -28.60 -7.79 -23.85
CA ASN A 254 -29.05 -6.40 -23.77
C ASN A 254 -28.36 -5.62 -22.61
N SER A 255 -27.06 -5.87 -22.43
CA SER A 255 -26.31 -5.42 -21.27
C SER A 255 -25.08 -4.62 -21.72
N PRO A 256 -24.94 -3.34 -21.31
CA PRO A 256 -23.80 -2.52 -21.70
C PRO A 256 -22.46 -3.04 -21.15
N TYR A 257 -22.49 -3.88 -20.11
CA TYR A 257 -21.28 -4.47 -19.50
C TYR A 257 -20.58 -5.47 -20.42
N VAL A 258 -21.28 -6.03 -21.41
CA VAL A 258 -20.64 -6.91 -22.42
C VAL A 258 -19.57 -6.14 -23.20
N LEU A 259 -19.76 -4.83 -23.42
CA LEU A 259 -18.76 -3.97 -24.06
C LEU A 259 -17.57 -3.65 -23.14
N ALA A 260 -17.69 -3.86 -21.82
CA ALA A 260 -16.59 -3.69 -20.88
C ALA A 260 -15.69 -4.94 -20.80
N LEU A 261 -16.16 -6.12 -21.25
CA LEU A 261 -15.42 -7.38 -21.18
C LEU A 261 -14.03 -7.32 -21.84
N PRO A 262 -13.85 -6.75 -23.06
CA PRO A 262 -12.53 -6.59 -23.67
C PRO A 262 -11.56 -5.79 -22.80
N PHE A 263 -12.05 -4.74 -22.13
CA PHE A 263 -11.24 -3.90 -21.26
C PHE A 263 -10.87 -4.63 -19.96
N ILE A 264 -11.79 -5.42 -19.39
CA ILE A 264 -11.53 -6.27 -18.22
C ILE A 264 -10.45 -7.31 -18.57
N LEU A 265 -10.58 -8.00 -19.70
CA LEU A 265 -9.59 -8.99 -20.15
C LEU A 265 -8.22 -8.34 -20.40
N LEU A 266 -8.19 -7.13 -20.97
CA LEU A 266 -6.95 -6.37 -21.14
C LEU A 266 -6.32 -6.04 -19.78
N ILE A 267 -7.11 -5.63 -18.78
CA ILE A 267 -6.61 -5.39 -17.41
C ILE A 267 -6.03 -6.67 -16.82
N VAL A 268 -6.76 -7.79 -16.89
CA VAL A 268 -6.30 -9.10 -16.38
C VAL A 268 -4.99 -9.51 -17.05
N GLN A 269 -4.90 -9.34 -18.37
CA GLN A 269 -3.68 -9.59 -19.13
C GLN A 269 -2.52 -8.69 -18.68
N LEU A 270 -2.76 -7.39 -18.53
CA LEU A 270 -1.75 -6.42 -18.07
C LEU A 270 -1.26 -6.76 -16.66
N LEU A 271 -2.18 -7.11 -15.75
CA LEU A 271 -1.84 -7.55 -14.40
C LEU A 271 -1.05 -8.86 -14.41
N PHE A 272 -1.37 -9.79 -15.30
CA PHE A 272 -0.65 -11.07 -15.40
C PHE A 272 0.79 -10.88 -15.91
N PHE A 273 1.01 -10.08 -16.94
CA PHE A 273 2.37 -9.85 -17.48
C PHE A 273 3.16 -8.77 -16.70
N ARG A 274 2.46 -7.84 -16.04
CA ARG A 274 3.04 -6.78 -15.20
C ARG A 274 2.40 -6.81 -13.80
N PRO A 275 2.65 -7.86 -13.00
CA PRO A 275 2.03 -8.02 -11.68
C PRO A 275 2.40 -6.91 -10.68
N LEU A 276 3.45 -6.13 -10.95
CA LEU A 276 3.75 -4.91 -10.19
C LEU A 276 2.57 -3.91 -10.20
N LEU A 277 1.79 -3.85 -11.29
CA LEU A 277 0.60 -3.00 -11.37
C LEU A 277 -0.46 -3.39 -10.33
N GLY A 278 -0.54 -4.67 -9.96
CA GLY A 278 -1.45 -5.14 -8.91
C GLY A 278 -1.13 -4.54 -7.53
N LEU A 279 0.13 -4.16 -7.27
CA LEU A 279 0.49 -3.48 -6.01
C LEU A 279 -0.14 -2.09 -5.91
N TRP A 280 -0.51 -1.44 -7.02
CA TRP A 280 -1.25 -0.18 -6.97
C TRP A 280 -2.68 -0.37 -6.45
N ALA A 281 -3.33 -1.49 -6.78
CA ALA A 281 -4.64 -1.81 -6.20
C ALA A 281 -4.54 -2.02 -4.67
N LEU A 282 -3.42 -2.56 -4.18
CA LEU A 282 -3.16 -2.69 -2.74
C LEU A 282 -2.83 -1.34 -2.08
N ALA A 283 -1.98 -0.53 -2.70
CA ALA A 283 -1.67 0.81 -2.21
C ALA A 283 -2.91 1.72 -2.21
N LEU A 284 -3.87 1.47 -3.10
CA LEU A 284 -5.13 2.20 -3.20
C LEU A 284 -6.32 1.35 -2.74
N TYR A 285 -6.11 0.40 -1.82
CA TYR A 285 -7.14 -0.57 -1.41
C TYR A 285 -8.44 0.13 -0.98
N GLY A 286 -8.37 1.13 -0.09
CA GLY A 286 -9.55 1.86 0.40
C GLY A 286 -10.38 2.50 -0.71
N PRO A 287 -9.80 3.41 -1.54
CA PRO A 287 -10.50 3.99 -2.68
C PRO A 287 -11.01 2.96 -3.69
N PHE A 288 -10.24 1.92 -3.96
CA PHE A 288 -10.59 0.89 -4.93
C PHE A 288 -11.77 0.05 -4.43
N ASP A 289 -11.72 -0.45 -3.21
CA ASP A 289 -12.79 -1.20 -2.56
C ASP A 289 -14.06 -0.35 -2.44
N TRP A 290 -13.94 0.91 -2.02
CA TRP A 290 -15.07 1.85 -1.98
C TRP A 290 -15.70 2.01 -3.37
N PHE A 291 -14.91 2.23 -4.42
CA PHE A 291 -15.42 2.36 -5.79
C PHE A 291 -16.16 1.11 -6.25
N LEU A 292 -15.59 -0.08 -5.99
CA LEU A 292 -16.24 -1.34 -6.33
C LEU A 292 -17.58 -1.50 -5.60
N ARG A 293 -17.64 -1.20 -4.30
CA ARG A 293 -18.89 -1.27 -3.52
C ARG A 293 -19.95 -0.28 -3.98
N GLN A 294 -19.55 0.93 -4.41
CA GLN A 294 -20.52 1.94 -4.82
C GLN A 294 -21.05 1.74 -6.25
N TYR A 295 -20.20 1.28 -7.18
CA TYR A 295 -20.52 1.32 -8.60
C TYR A 295 -20.50 -0.05 -9.29
N VAL A 296 -19.90 -1.07 -8.67
CA VAL A 296 -19.63 -2.38 -9.27
C VAL A 296 -20.13 -3.53 -8.38
N ASP A 297 -21.05 -3.26 -7.45
CA ASP A 297 -21.65 -4.28 -6.57
C ASP A 297 -22.70 -5.16 -7.28
N ARG A 298 -22.37 -5.59 -8.50
CA ARG A 298 -23.07 -6.66 -9.22
C ARG A 298 -22.18 -7.89 -9.20
N PHE A 299 -22.77 -9.06 -8.98
CA PHE A 299 -22.09 -10.35 -8.83
C PHE A 299 -21.20 -10.49 -7.58
N GLY A 300 -21.37 -9.61 -6.58
CA GLY A 300 -20.62 -9.67 -5.32
C GLY A 300 -19.12 -9.46 -5.48
N LEU A 301 -18.66 -8.85 -6.59
CA LEU A 301 -17.25 -8.56 -6.86
C LEU A 301 -16.51 -7.90 -5.68
N PRO A 302 -17.11 -6.93 -4.94
CA PRO A 302 -16.43 -6.33 -3.79
C PRO A 302 -16.07 -7.29 -2.65
N ASN A 303 -16.61 -8.51 -2.65
CA ASN A 303 -16.37 -9.51 -1.61
C ASN A 303 -15.29 -10.53 -1.99
N TRP A 304 -14.83 -10.54 -3.24
CA TRP A 304 -13.85 -11.52 -3.73
C TRP A 304 -12.74 -10.94 -4.64
N TRP A 305 -12.73 -9.61 -4.86
CA TRP A 305 -11.81 -8.98 -5.81
C TRP A 305 -10.35 -9.10 -5.39
N ASP A 306 -10.07 -9.03 -4.08
CA ASP A 306 -8.72 -9.10 -3.55
C ASP A 306 -8.20 -10.54 -3.60
N GLU A 307 -9.02 -11.57 -3.37
CA GLU A 307 -8.63 -12.97 -3.62
C GLU A 307 -8.36 -13.23 -5.10
N ALA A 308 -9.21 -12.72 -5.99
CA ALA A 308 -8.98 -12.86 -7.43
C ALA A 308 -7.67 -12.19 -7.85
N LEU A 309 -7.38 -11.00 -7.31
CA LEU A 309 -6.11 -10.31 -7.55
C LEU A 309 -4.92 -11.09 -6.95
N LEU A 310 -5.08 -11.66 -5.75
CA LEU A 310 -4.04 -12.45 -5.07
C LEU A 310 -3.67 -13.67 -5.91
N LEU A 311 -4.67 -14.42 -6.38
CA LEU A 311 -4.48 -15.59 -7.24
C LEU A 311 -3.89 -15.21 -8.60
N LEU A 312 -4.35 -14.11 -9.20
CA LEU A 312 -3.81 -13.61 -10.47
C LEU A 312 -2.32 -13.22 -10.34
N MET A 313 -1.95 -12.53 -9.26
CA MET A 313 -0.56 -12.14 -9.02
C MET A 313 0.32 -13.33 -8.63
N ALA A 314 -0.19 -14.26 -7.82
CA ALA A 314 0.53 -15.48 -7.47
C ALA A 314 0.76 -16.37 -8.70
N SER A 315 -0.24 -16.53 -9.57
CA SER A 315 -0.10 -17.26 -10.83
C SER A 315 0.85 -16.57 -11.80
N ALA A 316 0.84 -15.24 -11.87
CA ALA A 316 1.81 -14.47 -12.65
C ALA A 316 3.27 -14.69 -12.17
N ILE A 317 3.50 -14.68 -10.86
CA ILE A 317 4.83 -14.99 -10.29
C ILE A 317 5.20 -16.45 -10.55
N GLY A 318 4.26 -17.39 -10.40
CA GLY A 318 4.47 -18.79 -10.73
C GLY A 318 4.82 -19.00 -12.20
N ALA A 319 4.15 -18.29 -13.12
CA ALA A 319 4.46 -18.31 -14.54
C ALA A 319 5.83 -17.71 -14.84
N HIS A 320 6.22 -16.61 -14.20
CA HIS A 320 7.59 -16.06 -14.30
C HIS A 320 8.63 -17.05 -13.79
N TRP A 321 8.37 -17.71 -12.65
CA TRP A 321 9.24 -18.76 -12.12
C TRP A 321 9.34 -19.95 -13.09
N LEU A 322 8.27 -20.36 -13.75
CA LEU A 322 8.29 -21.48 -14.71
C LEU A 322 8.89 -21.13 -16.07
N SER A 323 9.09 -19.84 -16.39
CA SER A 323 9.52 -19.39 -17.74
C SER A 323 10.90 -18.72 -17.78
N GLN A 324 11.33 -18.04 -16.72
CA GLN A 324 12.59 -17.27 -16.70
C GLN A 324 13.74 -18.08 -16.12
N ARG A 325 14.78 -18.38 -16.90
CA ARG A 325 15.93 -19.19 -16.41
C ARG A 325 16.63 -18.58 -15.19
N ASP A 326 16.75 -17.26 -15.16
CA ASP A 326 17.44 -16.42 -14.18
C ASP A 326 16.58 -16.03 -12.97
N PHE A 327 15.33 -16.51 -12.87
CA PHE A 327 14.46 -16.17 -11.75
C PHE A 327 15.07 -16.59 -10.39
N ARG A 328 15.12 -15.65 -9.45
CA ARG A 328 15.58 -15.88 -8.08
C ARG A 328 14.55 -15.43 -7.06
N TRP A 329 14.23 -16.33 -6.13
CA TRP A 329 13.38 -16.02 -4.99
C TRP A 329 14.06 -15.01 -4.07
N LYS A 330 13.42 -13.85 -3.88
CA LYS A 330 13.87 -12.82 -2.95
C LYS A 330 13.47 -13.22 -1.53
N ILE A 331 14.39 -13.05 -0.58
CA ILE A 331 14.14 -13.30 0.83
C ILE A 331 14.18 -11.98 1.59
N HIS A 332 13.28 -11.85 2.55
CA HIS A 332 13.16 -10.70 3.44
C HIS A 332 13.44 -11.14 4.89
N PRO A 333 14.08 -10.33 5.76
CA PRO A 333 14.38 -10.72 7.14
C PRO A 333 13.15 -11.19 7.95
N THR A 334 12.01 -10.51 7.78
CA THR A 334 10.72 -10.87 8.41
C THR A 334 10.09 -12.16 7.87
N PHE A 335 10.59 -12.73 6.77
CA PHE A 335 10.03 -13.94 6.16
C PHE A 335 9.89 -15.09 7.18
N TYR A 336 10.93 -15.35 7.97
CA TYR A 336 10.91 -16.47 8.92
C TYR A 336 9.92 -16.25 10.06
N ALA A 337 9.87 -15.04 10.62
CA ALA A 337 8.95 -14.71 11.70
C ALA A 337 7.49 -14.80 11.23
N LEU A 338 7.19 -14.27 10.04
CA LEU A 338 5.84 -14.33 9.49
C LEU A 338 5.42 -15.78 9.17
N THR A 339 6.32 -16.55 8.56
CA THR A 339 6.04 -17.95 8.21
C THR A 339 5.85 -18.80 9.47
N ALA A 340 6.63 -18.55 10.53
CA ALA A 340 6.45 -19.20 11.82
C ALA A 340 5.10 -18.84 12.46
N PHE A 341 4.70 -17.57 12.43
CA PHE A 341 3.38 -17.15 12.89
C PHE A 341 2.25 -17.83 12.11
N ILE A 342 2.31 -17.85 10.78
CA ILE A 342 1.32 -18.54 9.94
C ILE A 342 1.28 -20.04 10.25
N ALA A 343 2.44 -20.69 10.44
CA ALA A 343 2.50 -22.09 10.83
C ALA A 343 1.84 -22.36 12.19
N VAL A 344 2.01 -21.44 13.15
CA VAL A 344 1.31 -21.52 14.45
C VAL A 344 -0.21 -21.34 14.26
N MET A 345 -0.67 -20.39 13.44
CA MET A 345 -2.11 -20.23 13.15
C MET A 345 -2.70 -21.48 12.47
N LEU A 346 -1.97 -22.07 11.52
CA LEU A 346 -2.38 -23.32 10.87
C LEU A 346 -2.41 -24.50 11.86
N PHE A 347 -1.42 -24.59 12.76
CA PHE A 347 -1.42 -25.59 13.82
C PHE A 347 -2.65 -25.43 14.73
N ILE A 348 -2.95 -24.21 15.18
CA ILE A 348 -4.12 -23.90 16.02
C ILE A 348 -5.42 -24.25 15.29
N PHE A 349 -5.52 -23.92 14.00
CA PHE A 349 -6.66 -24.31 13.15
C PHE A 349 -6.83 -25.83 13.07
N LEU A 350 -5.75 -26.60 12.94
CA LEU A 350 -5.81 -28.07 12.85
C LEU A 350 -6.22 -28.75 14.16
N ILE A 351 -5.90 -28.15 15.30
CA ILE A 351 -6.27 -28.66 16.63
C ILE A 351 -7.54 -28.00 17.20
N ASP A 352 -8.17 -27.10 16.44
CA ASP A 352 -9.38 -26.40 16.88
C ASP A 352 -10.46 -27.44 17.19
N TYR A 353 -11.05 -27.35 18.37
CA TYR A 353 -11.97 -28.35 18.90
C TYR A 353 -13.43 -28.05 18.52
N THR A 354 -13.70 -27.00 17.73
CA THR A 354 -15.06 -26.67 17.25
C THR A 354 -15.56 -27.51 16.09
N TYR A 355 -14.84 -28.58 15.72
CA TYR A 355 -15.38 -29.60 14.82
C TYR A 355 -16.69 -30.17 15.39
N PRO A 356 -17.78 -30.23 14.60
CA PRO A 356 -17.80 -30.19 13.12
C PRO A 356 -18.07 -28.82 12.46
N ARG A 357 -18.12 -27.70 13.19
CA ARG A 357 -18.41 -26.35 12.64
C ARG A 357 -17.16 -25.70 12.01
N ILE A 358 -16.57 -26.34 11.00
CA ILE A 358 -15.30 -25.91 10.38
C ILE A 358 -15.37 -24.51 9.71
N HIS A 359 -16.57 -24.00 9.42
CA HIS A 359 -16.73 -22.69 8.78
C HIS A 359 -16.22 -21.53 9.66
N VAL A 360 -16.39 -21.58 10.99
CA VAL A 360 -15.95 -20.51 11.90
C VAL A 360 -14.41 -20.43 11.95
N PRO A 361 -13.67 -21.54 12.18
CA PRO A 361 -12.21 -21.50 12.15
C PRO A 361 -11.64 -21.15 10.77
N ILE A 362 -12.31 -21.52 9.66
CA ILE A 362 -11.89 -21.12 8.31
C ILE A 362 -12.00 -19.61 8.14
N ASP A 363 -13.11 -18.99 8.58
CA ASP A 363 -13.29 -17.54 8.49
C ASP A 363 -12.28 -16.81 9.38
N GLY A 364 -12.05 -17.28 10.61
CA GLY A 364 -11.00 -16.77 11.49
C GLY A 364 -9.59 -16.87 10.89
N LEU A 365 -9.23 -18.02 10.32
CA LEU A 365 -7.95 -18.22 9.65
C LEU A 365 -7.82 -17.30 8.43
N ARG A 366 -8.89 -17.14 7.64
CA ARG A 366 -8.92 -16.25 6.48
C ARG A 366 -8.65 -14.81 6.90
N VAL A 367 -9.38 -14.28 7.89
CA VAL A 367 -9.22 -12.90 8.36
C VAL A 367 -7.78 -12.64 8.82
N ILE A 368 -7.20 -13.56 9.59
CA ILE A 368 -5.83 -13.41 10.13
C ILE A 368 -4.76 -13.62 9.06
N VAL A 369 -4.79 -14.72 8.30
CA VAL A 369 -3.66 -15.16 7.47
C VAL A 369 -3.73 -14.66 6.03
N GLN A 370 -4.91 -14.63 5.40
CA GLN A 370 -5.05 -14.35 3.97
C GLN A 370 -4.38 -13.02 3.60
N HIS A 371 -4.69 -11.97 4.34
CA HIS A 371 -4.18 -10.63 4.07
C HIS A 371 -2.67 -10.48 4.36
N MET A 372 -2.07 -11.38 5.14
CA MET A 372 -0.62 -11.41 5.32
C MET A 372 0.11 -11.99 4.10
N LEU A 373 -0.57 -12.77 3.25
CA LEU A 373 0.04 -13.38 2.07
C LEU A 373 0.52 -12.34 1.05
N TRP A 374 -0.10 -11.15 1.04
CA TRP A 374 0.31 -10.01 0.24
C TRP A 374 1.77 -9.58 0.49
N PHE A 375 2.30 -9.81 1.70
CA PHE A 375 3.70 -9.58 2.02
C PHE A 375 4.63 -10.34 1.07
N TYR A 376 4.38 -11.64 0.88
CA TYR A 376 5.25 -12.50 0.07
C TYR A 376 5.23 -12.06 -1.39
N LEU A 377 4.05 -11.74 -1.94
CA LEU A 377 3.93 -11.24 -3.31
C LEU A 377 4.64 -9.89 -3.46
N ALA A 378 4.44 -8.95 -2.53
CA ALA A 378 5.10 -7.65 -2.57
C ALA A 378 6.64 -7.77 -2.54
N VAL A 379 7.19 -8.65 -1.70
CA VAL A 379 8.65 -8.91 -1.63
C VAL A 379 9.20 -9.40 -2.97
N GLN A 380 8.50 -10.31 -3.65
CA GLN A 380 8.94 -10.83 -4.95
C GLN A 380 8.82 -9.77 -6.06
N LEU A 381 7.72 -9.02 -6.06
CA LEU A 381 7.38 -8.08 -7.13
C LEU A 381 8.14 -6.76 -7.07
N LEU A 382 8.40 -6.23 -5.88
CA LEU A 382 9.17 -5.00 -5.73
C LEU A 382 10.62 -5.25 -6.19
N ARG A 383 11.02 -4.56 -7.27
CA ARG A 383 12.37 -4.64 -7.83
C ARG A 383 13.18 -3.46 -7.34
N HIS A 384 12.78 -2.25 -7.72
CA HIS A 384 13.55 -1.04 -7.48
C HIS A 384 12.99 -0.19 -6.33
N SER A 385 13.86 0.63 -5.74
CA SER A 385 13.48 1.65 -4.76
C SER A 385 12.53 2.69 -5.37
N LYS A 386 12.65 2.97 -6.68
CA LYS A 386 11.76 3.87 -7.43
C LYS A 386 10.31 3.38 -7.46
N ASP A 387 10.07 2.10 -7.72
CA ASP A 387 8.71 1.53 -7.70
C ASP A 387 8.08 1.66 -6.32
N SER A 388 8.88 1.42 -5.30
CA SER A 388 8.47 1.56 -3.90
C SER A 388 8.13 3.01 -3.56
N LEU A 389 8.94 3.97 -4.01
CA LEU A 389 8.67 5.39 -3.84
C LEU A 389 7.37 5.82 -4.54
N ASN A 390 7.17 5.39 -5.79
CA ASN A 390 5.97 5.74 -6.55
C ASN A 390 4.70 5.26 -5.83
N LEU A 391 4.71 4.02 -5.31
CA LEU A 391 3.60 3.48 -4.52
C LEU A 391 3.35 4.30 -3.25
N LEU A 392 4.39 4.70 -2.52
CA LEU A 392 4.27 5.52 -1.31
C LEU A 392 3.77 6.94 -1.60
N VAL A 393 4.21 7.56 -2.69
CA VAL A 393 3.71 8.86 -3.15
C VAL A 393 2.24 8.75 -3.52
N GLY A 394 1.87 7.78 -4.34
CA GLY A 394 0.48 7.52 -4.72
C GLY A 394 -0.43 7.27 -3.53
N PHE A 395 0.00 6.43 -2.59
CA PHE A 395 -0.69 6.18 -1.33
C PHE A 395 -0.87 7.47 -0.50
N THR A 396 0.18 8.29 -0.41
CA THR A 396 0.14 9.57 0.32
C THR A 396 -0.88 10.52 -0.30
N LEU A 397 -0.87 10.67 -1.63
CA LEU A 397 -1.82 11.52 -2.36
C LEU A 397 -3.27 11.03 -2.18
N ALA A 398 -3.50 9.72 -2.30
CA ALA A 398 -4.81 9.12 -2.07
C ALA A 398 -5.28 9.36 -0.63
N THR A 399 -4.41 9.15 0.35
CA THR A 399 -4.72 9.40 1.76
C THR A 399 -5.00 10.87 2.04
N THR A 400 -4.32 11.81 1.36
CA THR A 400 -4.64 13.25 1.45
C THR A 400 -6.06 13.54 0.94
N ILE A 401 -6.48 12.92 -0.16
CA ILE A 401 -7.85 13.07 -0.70
C ILE A 401 -8.87 12.50 0.29
N ILE A 402 -8.60 11.32 0.86
CA ILE A 402 -9.45 10.71 1.91
C ILE A 402 -9.54 11.63 3.13
N ALA A 403 -8.42 12.24 3.54
CA ALA A 403 -8.36 13.16 4.68
C ALA A 403 -9.13 14.46 4.40
N LEU A 404 -8.99 15.04 3.19
CA LEU A 404 -9.78 16.20 2.75
C LEU A 404 -11.28 15.91 2.82
N TYR A 405 -11.71 14.75 2.33
CA TYR A 405 -13.10 14.35 2.40
C TYR A 405 -13.59 14.15 3.85
N GLY A 406 -12.75 13.60 4.73
CA GLY A 406 -13.05 13.49 6.16
C GLY A 406 -13.18 14.86 6.86
N VAL A 407 -12.32 15.82 6.53
CA VAL A 407 -12.44 17.21 7.02
C VAL A 407 -13.71 17.86 6.50
N TYR A 408 -14.03 17.67 5.22
CA TYR A 408 -15.29 18.15 4.63
C TYR A 408 -16.52 17.55 5.33
N GLN A 409 -16.52 16.26 5.64
CA GLN A 409 -17.59 15.61 6.41
C GLN A 409 -17.77 16.24 7.80
N TYR A 410 -16.67 16.56 8.49
CA TYR A 410 -16.73 17.24 9.78
C TYR A 410 -17.34 18.64 9.65
N ILE A 411 -16.89 19.43 8.67
CA ILE A 411 -17.36 20.82 8.45
C ILE A 411 -18.86 20.85 8.10
N THR A 412 -19.32 19.92 7.25
CA THR A 412 -20.72 19.83 6.85
C THR A 412 -21.62 19.20 7.91
N GLY A 413 -21.03 18.60 8.94
CA GLY A 413 -21.76 17.93 10.01
C GLY A 413 -22.49 16.68 9.52
N ALA A 414 -21.78 15.83 8.77
CA ALA A 414 -22.30 14.56 8.26
C ALA A 414 -22.88 13.70 9.40
N PRO A 415 -23.97 12.96 9.15
CA PRO A 415 -24.58 12.12 10.17
C PRO A 415 -23.63 10.98 10.56
N MET A 416 -23.65 10.62 11.84
CA MET A 416 -22.88 9.48 12.37
C MET A 416 -23.76 8.66 13.33
N PRO A 417 -23.44 7.38 13.56
CA PRO A 417 -24.08 6.59 14.60
C PRO A 417 -23.92 7.24 15.98
N SER A 418 -25.01 7.30 16.75
CA SER A 418 -24.99 7.85 18.11
C SER A 418 -24.14 7.03 19.08
N THR A 419 -23.89 5.75 18.77
CA THR A 419 -23.02 4.85 19.56
C THR A 419 -21.54 5.18 19.47
N TRP A 420 -21.12 6.07 18.57
CA TRP A 420 -19.70 6.46 18.41
C TRP A 420 -19.22 7.53 19.39
N VAL A 421 -20.15 8.10 20.16
CA VAL A 421 -19.90 9.16 21.15
C VAL A 421 -20.69 8.81 22.40
N ASP A 422 -20.08 8.98 23.58
CA ASP A 422 -20.79 8.74 24.83
C ASP A 422 -21.80 9.85 25.08
N GLN A 423 -22.96 9.55 25.71
CA GLN A 423 -23.99 10.56 26.01
C GLN A 423 -23.48 11.75 26.85
N ALA A 424 -22.34 11.58 27.52
CA ALA A 424 -21.69 12.64 28.32
C ALA A 424 -20.78 13.57 27.49
N GLU A 425 -20.48 13.23 26.23
CA GLU A 425 -19.61 14.00 25.36
C GLU A 425 -20.44 15.02 24.54
N VAL A 426 -21.03 15.96 25.28
CA VAL A 426 -21.96 17.00 24.79
C VAL A 426 -21.18 18.07 24.02
N GLY A 427 -20.78 17.77 22.78
CA GLY A 427 -20.04 18.73 21.93
C GLY A 427 -19.55 18.17 20.60
N ILE A 428 -19.58 16.85 20.43
CA ILE A 428 -19.11 16.20 19.20
C ILE A 428 -20.30 15.94 18.28
N ARG A 429 -20.51 16.87 17.34
CA ARG A 429 -21.58 16.76 16.34
C ARG A 429 -21.31 15.64 15.32
N THR A 430 -20.08 15.55 14.84
CA THR A 430 -19.66 14.60 13.80
C THR A 430 -18.23 14.17 14.04
N ARG A 431 -17.95 12.87 13.92
CA ARG A 431 -16.60 12.30 13.84
C ARG A 431 -16.27 12.03 12.37
N ALA A 432 -15.08 12.43 11.90
CA ALA A 432 -14.68 12.14 10.54
C ALA A 432 -14.40 10.63 10.34
N TYR A 433 -15.04 10.02 9.35
CA TYR A 433 -14.86 8.61 8.96
C TYR A 433 -14.54 8.44 7.46
N SER A 434 -14.68 9.50 6.67
CA SER A 434 -14.39 9.57 5.23
C SER A 434 -15.07 8.44 4.45
N ILE A 435 -14.48 8.00 3.33
CA ILE A 435 -14.92 6.82 2.57
C ILE A 435 -14.61 5.50 3.29
N ILE A 436 -13.84 5.54 4.38
CA ILE A 436 -13.40 4.36 5.14
C ILE A 436 -14.53 3.78 6.01
N GLY A 437 -15.48 4.62 6.42
CA GLY A 437 -16.66 4.16 7.18
C GLY A 437 -16.43 3.94 8.68
N SER A 438 -15.20 4.09 9.18
CA SER A 438 -14.90 4.05 10.61
C SER A 438 -13.87 5.13 11.01
N PRO A 439 -14.13 5.95 12.04
CA PRO A 439 -13.20 6.98 12.48
C PRO A 439 -11.91 6.38 13.07
N ASN A 440 -11.99 5.19 13.67
CA ASN A 440 -10.81 4.54 14.25
C ASN A 440 -9.92 3.95 13.16
N VAL A 441 -10.51 3.30 12.15
CA VAL A 441 -9.75 2.78 11.00
C VAL A 441 -9.16 3.91 10.16
N LEU A 442 -9.92 4.98 9.92
CA LEU A 442 -9.40 6.20 9.28
C LEU A 442 -8.24 6.78 10.08
N GLY A 443 -8.37 6.88 11.40
CA GLY A 443 -7.28 7.25 12.28
C GLY A 443 -6.04 6.39 12.05
N SER A 444 -6.18 5.06 12.03
CA SER A 444 -5.04 4.17 11.80
C SER A 444 -4.37 4.34 10.44
N LEU A 445 -5.15 4.64 9.38
CA LEU A 445 -4.62 4.98 8.06
C LEU A 445 -3.78 6.27 8.12
N LEU A 446 -4.27 7.28 8.83
CA LEU A 446 -3.57 8.55 9.04
C LEU A 446 -2.31 8.40 9.92
N VAL A 447 -2.32 7.50 10.92
CA VAL A 447 -1.12 7.13 11.70
C VAL A 447 -0.03 6.57 10.78
N LEU A 448 -0.40 5.71 9.83
CA LEU A 448 0.54 5.12 8.87
C LEU A 448 1.08 6.15 7.87
N SER A 449 0.21 7.03 7.37
CA SER A 449 0.52 7.94 6.25
C SER A 449 1.17 9.27 6.66
N THR A 450 0.86 9.82 7.83
CA THR A 450 1.34 11.17 8.21
C THR A 450 2.86 11.25 8.36
N PRO A 451 3.56 10.29 9.03
CA PRO A 451 5.02 10.29 9.09
C PRO A 451 5.67 10.12 7.70
N LEU A 452 5.00 9.44 6.77
CA LEU A 452 5.45 9.30 5.39
C LEU A 452 5.33 10.62 4.61
N ALA A 453 4.22 11.35 4.75
CA ALA A 453 4.06 12.68 4.16
C ALA A 453 5.14 13.64 4.66
N LEU A 454 5.45 13.61 5.96
CA LEU A 454 6.58 14.36 6.52
C LEU A 454 7.92 13.92 5.92
N ALA A 455 8.17 12.61 5.81
CA ALA A 455 9.37 12.08 5.17
C ALA A 455 9.55 12.59 3.73
N LEU A 456 8.48 12.63 2.94
CA LEU A 456 8.49 13.17 1.57
C LEU A 456 8.79 14.68 1.57
N ALA A 457 8.27 15.42 2.55
CA ALA A 457 8.54 16.86 2.68
C ALA A 457 10.03 17.17 2.93
N TYR A 458 10.74 16.35 3.71
CA TYR A 458 12.18 16.52 3.96
C TYR A 458 13.06 16.25 2.73
N ARG A 459 12.48 15.77 1.64
CA ARG A 459 13.21 15.31 0.45
C ARG A 459 12.87 16.05 -0.84
N GLY A 460 11.73 16.74 -0.85
CA GLY A 460 11.28 17.47 -2.02
C GLY A 460 12.06 18.76 -2.26
N THR A 461 11.92 19.30 -3.47
CA THR A 461 12.20 20.72 -3.75
C THR A 461 11.40 21.62 -2.81
N PRO A 462 11.72 22.92 -2.64
CA PRO A 462 10.95 23.80 -1.76
C PRO A 462 9.43 23.78 -1.99
N THR A 463 9.01 23.67 -3.26
CA THR A 463 7.59 23.53 -3.65
C THR A 463 7.01 22.19 -3.23
N GLN A 464 7.71 21.08 -3.52
CA GLN A 464 7.28 19.74 -3.09
C GLN A 464 7.24 19.63 -1.56
N ARG A 465 8.21 20.23 -0.87
CA ARG A 465 8.25 20.32 0.58
C ARG A 465 7.01 21.01 1.13
N LEU A 466 6.67 22.18 0.61
CA LEU A 466 5.45 22.89 1.01
C LEU A 466 4.19 22.06 0.74
N PHE A 467 4.12 21.42 -0.43
CA PHE A 467 3.01 20.54 -0.80
C PHE A 467 2.83 19.37 0.17
N TYR A 468 3.91 18.64 0.49
CA TYR A 468 3.87 17.50 1.40
C TYR A 468 3.65 17.90 2.86
N LEU A 469 4.13 19.08 3.28
CA LEU A 469 3.74 19.66 4.58
C LEU A 469 2.24 19.99 4.61
N GLY A 470 1.69 20.52 3.51
CA GLY A 470 0.25 20.72 3.36
C GLY A 470 -0.53 19.40 3.46
N CYS A 471 -0.06 18.34 2.81
CA CYS A 471 -0.64 16.99 2.93
C CYS A 471 -0.62 16.50 4.38
N ALA A 472 0.53 16.59 5.06
CA ALA A 472 0.67 16.20 6.47
C ALA A 472 -0.25 17.04 7.39
N ALA A 473 -0.39 18.34 7.12
CA ALA A 473 -1.28 19.22 7.88
C ALA A 473 -2.76 18.85 7.69
N ILE A 474 -3.19 18.54 6.47
CA ILE A 474 -4.55 18.06 6.19
C ILE A 474 -4.81 16.72 6.89
N MET A 475 -3.86 15.79 6.81
CA MET A 475 -3.95 14.50 7.51
C MET A 475 -4.02 14.68 9.02
N GLY A 476 -3.21 15.58 9.59
CA GLY A 476 -3.23 15.94 11.01
C GLY A 476 -4.55 16.58 11.44
N LEU A 477 -5.11 17.50 10.63
CA LEU A 477 -6.41 18.11 10.90
C LEU A 477 -7.52 17.05 10.86
N CYS A 478 -7.52 16.20 9.83
CA CYS A 478 -8.46 15.08 9.72
C CYS A 478 -8.35 14.15 10.94
N MET A 479 -7.13 13.84 11.38
CA MET A 479 -6.86 13.03 12.57
C MET A 479 -7.54 13.62 13.82
N VAL A 480 -7.37 14.92 14.06
CA VAL A 480 -8.01 15.60 15.20
C VAL A 480 -9.53 15.43 15.12
N VAL A 481 -10.14 15.67 13.96
CA VAL A 481 -11.61 15.59 13.84
C VAL A 481 -12.16 14.16 13.71
N THR A 482 -11.31 13.12 13.70
CA THR A 482 -11.78 11.73 13.89
C THR A 482 -12.24 11.47 15.34
N PHE A 483 -11.74 12.25 16.29
CA PHE A 483 -11.87 12.01 17.74
C PHE A 483 -11.47 10.58 18.18
N SER A 484 -10.64 9.88 17.40
CA SER A 484 -10.10 8.58 17.77
C SER A 484 -8.91 8.74 18.72
N ARG A 485 -9.18 8.58 20.02
CA ARG A 485 -8.19 8.71 21.10
C ARG A 485 -6.98 7.80 20.89
N GLY A 486 -7.22 6.54 20.52
CA GLY A 486 -6.17 5.57 20.23
C GLY A 486 -5.30 5.99 19.04
N ALA A 487 -5.92 6.53 17.99
CA ALA A 487 -5.20 7.00 16.81
C ALA A 487 -4.40 8.28 17.10
N TRP A 488 -4.89 9.19 17.95
CA TRP A 488 -4.13 10.36 18.40
C TRP A 488 -2.85 9.94 19.11
N LEU A 489 -2.92 8.97 20.03
CA LEU A 489 -1.74 8.45 20.72
C LEU A 489 -0.80 7.71 19.77
N GLY A 490 -1.33 6.91 18.85
CA GLY A 490 -0.54 6.22 17.83
C GLY A 490 0.22 7.19 16.91
N LEU A 491 -0.42 8.28 16.48
CA LEU A 491 0.23 9.32 15.67
C LEU A 491 1.23 10.11 16.50
N ALA A 492 0.90 10.50 17.73
CA ALA A 492 1.81 11.18 18.62
C ALA A 492 3.10 10.37 18.82
N LEU A 493 2.98 9.06 19.08
CA LEU A 493 4.12 8.16 19.18
C LEU A 493 4.93 8.14 17.87
N ALA A 494 4.27 7.99 16.72
CA ALA A 494 4.95 7.98 15.43
C ALA A 494 5.71 9.29 15.15
N ILE A 495 5.13 10.45 15.46
CA ILE A 495 5.78 11.77 15.31
C ILE A 495 6.93 11.95 16.31
N VAL A 496 6.77 11.49 17.57
CA VAL A 496 7.84 11.54 18.57
C VAL A 496 9.03 10.69 18.12
N LEU A 497 8.79 9.47 17.64
CA LEU A 497 9.84 8.59 17.14
C LEU A 497 10.52 9.18 15.89
N PHE A 498 9.73 9.70 14.95
CA PHE A 498 10.28 10.35 13.75
C PHE A 498 11.13 11.56 14.15
N GLY A 499 10.64 12.38 15.07
CA GLY A 499 11.35 13.56 15.53
C GLY A 499 12.61 13.22 16.34
N ALA A 500 12.57 12.16 17.15
CA ALA A 500 13.74 11.71 17.91
C ALA A 500 14.85 11.17 16.99
N ILE A 501 14.49 10.51 15.89
CA ILE A 501 15.43 9.88 14.94
C ILE A 501 15.92 10.86 13.87
N TYR A 502 15.04 11.75 13.38
CA TYR A 502 15.30 12.56 12.18
C TYR A 502 15.29 14.08 12.45
N ASP A 503 14.18 14.64 12.97
CA ASP A 503 14.07 16.08 13.25
C ASP A 503 13.27 16.39 14.53
N ARG A 504 13.97 16.73 15.61
CA ARG A 504 13.40 16.97 16.94
C ARG A 504 12.43 18.15 16.99
N ARG A 505 12.46 19.05 16.00
CA ARG A 505 11.52 20.18 15.91
C ARG A 505 10.07 19.72 15.79
N LEU A 506 9.84 18.53 15.23
CA LEU A 506 8.51 17.94 15.13
C LEU A 506 7.91 17.60 16.50
N ILE A 507 8.75 17.28 17.50
CA ILE A 507 8.29 17.05 18.88
C ILE A 507 7.78 18.37 19.48
N ALA A 508 8.53 19.46 19.30
CA ALA A 508 8.08 20.78 19.74
C ALA A 508 6.77 21.19 19.05
N GLY A 509 6.66 20.97 17.73
CA GLY A 509 5.43 21.21 16.98
C GLY A 509 4.23 20.40 17.52
N LEU A 510 4.45 19.12 17.85
CA LEU A 510 3.44 18.26 18.46
C LEU A 510 3.00 18.79 19.84
N LEU A 511 3.94 19.18 20.70
CA LEU A 511 3.65 19.71 22.04
C LEU A 511 2.88 21.04 21.97
N ILE A 512 3.28 21.93 21.07
CA ILE A 512 2.56 23.18 20.80
C ILE A 512 1.14 22.86 20.31
N GLY A 513 1.00 21.92 19.38
CA GLY A 513 -0.31 21.46 18.91
C GLY A 513 -1.18 20.88 20.03
N ALA A 514 -0.62 20.07 20.92
CA ALA A 514 -1.32 19.47 22.06
C ALA A 514 -1.85 20.53 23.05
N ILE A 515 -1.23 21.70 23.14
CA ILE A 515 -1.68 22.82 23.97
C ILE A 515 -2.67 23.71 23.22
N LEU A 516 -2.36 24.09 21.97
CA LEU A 516 -3.15 25.04 21.20
C LEU A 516 -4.45 24.46 20.66
N LEU A 517 -4.48 23.17 20.29
CA LEU A 517 -5.67 22.54 19.70
C LEU A 517 -6.86 22.51 20.66
N PRO A 518 -6.74 22.11 21.94
CA PRO A 518 -7.83 22.23 22.90
C PRO A 518 -8.32 23.67 23.09
N ILE A 519 -7.42 24.66 23.04
CA ILE A 519 -7.78 26.08 23.16
C ILE A 519 -8.58 26.56 21.94
N ALA A 520 -8.17 26.13 20.74
CA ALA A 520 -8.78 26.53 19.49
C ALA A 520 -10.09 25.78 19.18
N LEU A 521 -10.25 24.55 19.69
CA LEU A 521 -11.37 23.66 19.41
C LEU A 521 -11.97 23.14 20.73
N PRO A 522 -13.08 23.73 21.22
CA PRO A 522 -13.72 23.31 22.47
C PRO A 522 -14.06 21.81 22.51
N SER A 523 -14.50 21.23 21.39
CA SER A 523 -14.80 19.80 21.28
C SER A 523 -13.59 18.90 21.55
N VAL A 524 -12.37 19.37 21.27
CA VAL A 524 -11.13 18.66 21.61
C VAL A 524 -10.85 18.79 23.11
N ALA A 525 -11.03 19.98 23.69
CA ALA A 525 -10.89 20.18 25.13
C ALA A 525 -11.89 19.32 25.92
N ASP A 526 -13.15 19.26 25.50
CA ASP A 526 -14.20 18.45 26.10
C ASP A 526 -13.87 16.95 26.03
N ARG A 527 -13.32 16.48 24.90
CA ARG A 527 -12.87 15.09 24.75
C ARG A 527 -11.72 14.76 25.70
N VAL A 528 -10.77 15.68 25.87
CA VAL A 528 -9.60 15.51 26.75
C VAL A 528 -10.01 15.59 28.22
N SER A 529 -10.90 16.51 28.59
CA SER A 529 -11.41 16.62 29.97
C SER A 529 -12.24 15.40 30.36
N TYR A 530 -13.08 14.90 29.45
CA TYR A 530 -13.86 13.68 29.67
C TYR A 530 -12.97 12.47 29.96
N LEU A 531 -11.84 12.31 29.27
CA LEU A 531 -10.89 11.23 29.51
C LEU A 531 -10.34 11.18 30.95
N LEU A 532 -10.30 12.32 31.63
CA LEU A 532 -9.82 12.44 32.99
C LEU A 532 -10.97 12.41 34.02
N SER A 533 -12.21 12.30 33.56
CA SER A 533 -13.39 12.33 34.43
C SER A 533 -13.65 10.99 35.12
N PRO A 534 -14.18 10.98 36.36
CA PRO A 534 -14.63 9.77 37.03
C PRO A 534 -15.69 8.99 36.24
N ASP A 535 -16.56 9.71 35.52
CA ASP A 535 -17.61 9.14 34.67
C ASP A 535 -17.05 8.31 33.51
N TYR A 536 -15.89 8.70 32.96
CA TYR A 536 -15.23 7.89 31.95
C TYR A 536 -14.68 6.59 32.53
N PHE A 537 -14.08 6.63 33.72
CA PHE A 537 -13.56 5.43 34.38
C PHE A 537 -14.69 4.46 34.75
N SER A 538 -15.80 4.97 35.30
CA SER A 538 -16.96 4.15 35.65
C SER A 538 -17.62 3.51 34.43
N LYS A 539 -17.88 4.29 33.36
CA LYS A 539 -18.45 3.77 32.10
C LYS A 539 -17.51 2.84 31.36
N SER A 540 -16.20 3.11 31.39
CA SER A 540 -15.21 2.20 30.79
C SER A 540 -15.20 0.83 31.47
N ALA A 541 -15.51 0.79 32.78
CA ALA A 541 -15.62 -0.39 33.63
C ALA A 541 -17.05 -0.96 33.75
N GLN A 542 -18.05 -0.38 33.09
CA GLN A 542 -19.43 -0.86 33.06
C GLN A 542 -19.94 -0.94 31.62
N GLY A 543 -19.84 -2.11 31.01
CA GLY A 543 -20.17 -2.38 29.60
C GLY A 543 -19.20 -1.76 28.58
N GLY A 544 -18.14 -1.10 29.05
CA GLY A 544 -17.14 -0.39 28.26
C GLY A 544 -15.97 -1.27 27.79
N ARG A 545 -14.82 -0.63 27.54
CA ARG A 545 -13.61 -1.30 27.05
C ARG A 545 -12.99 -2.26 28.06
N ILE A 546 -13.00 -1.89 29.34
CA ILE A 546 -12.38 -2.69 30.41
C ILE A 546 -13.12 -4.02 30.56
N ASP A 547 -14.45 -4.01 30.47
CA ASP A 547 -15.24 -5.25 30.55
C ASP A 547 -14.98 -6.17 29.37
N ARG A 548 -14.89 -5.63 28.15
CA ARG A 548 -14.52 -6.42 26.96
C ARG A 548 -13.12 -7.01 27.07
N TRP A 549 -12.19 -6.28 27.68
CA TRP A 549 -10.84 -6.78 27.94
C TRP A 549 -10.84 -7.86 29.03
N ASN A 550 -11.65 -7.71 30.08
CA ASN A 550 -11.81 -8.72 31.11
C ASN A 550 -12.42 -10.01 30.54
N MET A 551 -13.46 -9.91 29.69
CA MET A 551 -14.00 -11.08 28.97
C MET A 551 -12.94 -11.76 28.10
N ALA A 552 -12.10 -11.00 27.41
CA ALA A 552 -11.00 -11.57 26.64
C ALA A 552 -10.01 -12.33 27.55
N LEU A 553 -9.69 -11.77 28.72
CA LEU A 553 -8.82 -12.41 29.71
C LEU A 553 -9.45 -13.66 30.32
N GLU A 554 -10.76 -13.67 30.58
CA GLU A 554 -11.50 -14.86 31.01
C GLU A 554 -11.36 -15.98 29.96
N LYS A 555 -11.49 -15.66 28.66
CA LYS A 555 -11.28 -16.64 27.59
C LYS A 555 -9.85 -17.16 27.52
N VAL A 556 -8.86 -16.30 27.78
CA VAL A 556 -7.47 -16.75 27.95
C VAL A 556 -7.34 -17.69 29.15
N GLN A 557 -7.98 -17.39 30.28
CA GLN A 557 -7.92 -18.23 31.48
C GLN A 557 -8.61 -19.58 31.30
N GLU A 558 -9.71 -19.64 30.54
CA GLU A 558 -10.40 -20.89 30.18
C GLU A 558 -9.47 -21.84 29.40
N LYS A 559 -8.71 -21.32 28.43
CA LYS A 559 -7.77 -22.11 27.60
C LYS A 559 -6.44 -21.37 27.38
N PRO A 560 -5.52 -21.41 28.36
CA PRO A 560 -4.33 -20.55 28.35
C PRO A 560 -3.36 -20.79 27.19
N LEU A 561 -3.20 -22.04 26.74
CA LEU A 561 -2.17 -22.36 25.75
C LEU A 561 -2.64 -22.10 24.31
N THR A 562 -3.83 -22.59 23.97
CA THR A 562 -4.34 -22.63 22.59
C THR A 562 -5.49 -21.67 22.33
N GLY A 563 -6.04 -21.05 23.38
CA GLY A 563 -7.19 -20.15 23.27
C GLY A 563 -8.49 -20.86 22.94
N ILE A 564 -9.52 -20.05 22.70
CA ILE A 564 -10.86 -20.57 22.46
C ILE A 564 -11.12 -21.01 21.01
N GLY A 565 -10.15 -20.85 20.10
CA GLY A 565 -10.26 -21.20 18.69
C GLY A 565 -10.44 -19.97 17.78
N LEU A 566 -10.09 -20.14 16.50
CA LEU A 566 -10.02 -19.04 15.54
C LEU A 566 -11.41 -18.54 15.15
N GLY A 567 -11.57 -17.22 15.08
CA GLY A 567 -12.83 -16.60 14.65
C GLY A 567 -13.97 -16.71 15.66
N GLN A 568 -13.68 -17.10 16.91
CA GLN A 568 -14.70 -17.27 17.94
C GLN A 568 -14.83 -16.08 18.89
N PHE A 569 -13.93 -15.10 18.84
CA PHE A 569 -13.98 -13.99 19.79
C PHE A 569 -13.52 -12.65 19.22
N GLY A 570 -14.23 -11.58 19.60
CA GLY A 570 -13.71 -10.22 19.60
C GLY A 570 -13.45 -9.55 18.24
N GLY A 571 -13.54 -10.27 17.12
CA GLY A 571 -13.23 -9.78 15.77
C GLY A 571 -14.39 -9.91 14.78
N ALA A 572 -14.10 -9.57 13.51
CA ALA A 572 -15.06 -9.58 12.42
C ALA A 572 -15.58 -11.00 12.12
N ALA A 573 -14.69 -12.00 12.18
CA ALA A 573 -15.08 -13.41 11.99
C ALA A 573 -16.09 -13.87 13.08
N ALA A 574 -15.90 -13.44 14.33
CA ALA A 574 -16.81 -13.80 15.42
C ALA A 574 -18.18 -13.12 15.23
N ASP A 575 -18.21 -11.85 14.85
CA ASP A 575 -19.46 -11.13 14.59
C ASP A 575 -20.25 -11.72 13.40
N HIS A 576 -19.54 -12.10 12.33
CA HIS A 576 -20.14 -12.78 11.17
C HIS A 576 -20.75 -14.14 11.55
N ASN A 577 -20.13 -14.85 12.48
CA ASN A 577 -20.55 -16.19 12.90
C ASN A 577 -21.33 -16.21 14.23
N LYS A 578 -21.81 -15.05 14.71
CA LYS A 578 -22.44 -14.92 16.04
C LYS A 578 -23.60 -15.87 16.29
N ASP A 579 -24.39 -16.18 15.26
CA ASP A 579 -25.53 -17.09 15.35
C ASP A 579 -25.11 -18.55 15.60
N PHE A 580 -23.84 -18.86 15.31
CA PHE A 580 -23.22 -20.17 15.52
C PHE A 580 -22.39 -20.25 16.80
N LEU A 581 -22.32 -19.18 17.60
CA LEU A 581 -21.54 -19.13 18.83
C LEU A 581 -22.46 -19.21 20.05
N SER A 582 -22.04 -19.97 21.07
CA SER A 582 -22.82 -20.17 22.31
C SER A 582 -22.65 -19.05 23.32
N HIS A 583 -21.89 -18.01 22.98
CA HIS A 583 -21.55 -16.88 23.85
C HIS A 583 -21.77 -15.56 23.11
N PRO A 584 -22.03 -14.46 23.83
CA PRO A 584 -22.15 -13.14 23.22
C PRO A 584 -20.86 -12.75 22.51
N THR A 585 -20.98 -12.28 21.27
CA THR A 585 -19.85 -11.74 20.50
C THR A 585 -19.82 -10.23 20.66
N LEU A 586 -18.85 -9.73 21.44
CA LEU A 586 -18.59 -8.30 21.57
C LEU A 586 -17.28 -7.96 20.88
N TYR A 587 -17.32 -6.96 20.00
CA TYR A 587 -16.12 -6.47 19.32
C TYR A 587 -15.12 -5.97 20.37
N THR A 588 -13.94 -6.57 20.40
CA THR A 588 -12.92 -6.28 21.40
C THR A 588 -11.99 -5.21 20.87
N ASP A 589 -12.00 -4.03 21.49
CA ASP A 589 -11.16 -2.87 21.11
C ASP A 589 -9.67 -3.07 21.50
N ASN A 590 -9.08 -4.24 21.19
CA ASN A 590 -7.69 -4.61 21.42
C ASN A 590 -7.34 -5.89 20.64
N TYR A 591 -6.55 -5.77 19.57
CA TYR A 591 -6.17 -6.91 18.72
C TYR A 591 -5.31 -7.95 19.48
N TYR A 592 -4.51 -7.52 20.46
CA TYR A 592 -3.64 -8.40 21.23
C TYR A 592 -4.43 -9.30 22.17
N LEU A 593 -5.39 -8.73 22.90
CA LEU A 593 -6.27 -9.51 23.78
C LEU A 593 -7.19 -10.42 22.97
N LYS A 594 -7.69 -9.94 21.82
CA LYS A 594 -8.44 -10.76 20.87
C LYS A 594 -7.61 -11.97 20.40
N THR A 595 -6.37 -11.72 19.96
CA THR A 595 -5.46 -12.78 19.53
C THR A 595 -5.19 -13.77 20.66
N ALA A 596 -4.91 -13.28 21.87
CA ALA A 596 -4.70 -14.14 23.03
C ALA A 596 -5.95 -14.97 23.38
N ALA A 597 -7.14 -14.39 23.33
CA ALA A 597 -8.38 -15.11 23.59
C ALA A 597 -8.60 -16.23 22.57
N GLU A 598 -8.40 -15.98 21.27
CA GLU A 598 -8.61 -16.99 20.22
C GLU A 598 -7.50 -18.05 20.13
N THR A 599 -6.25 -17.67 20.39
CA THR A 599 -5.07 -18.50 20.08
C THR A 599 -4.20 -18.86 21.29
N GLY A 600 -4.60 -18.38 22.47
CA GLY A 600 -3.88 -18.57 23.72
C GLY A 600 -2.53 -17.85 23.73
N LEU A 601 -1.73 -18.17 24.74
CA LEU A 601 -0.39 -17.62 24.92
C LEU A 601 0.55 -18.02 23.77
N ILE A 602 0.36 -19.19 23.16
CA ILE A 602 1.20 -19.63 22.03
C ILE A 602 1.03 -18.69 20.83
N GLY A 603 -0.21 -18.47 20.40
CA GLY A 603 -0.47 -17.56 19.28
C GLY A 603 -0.14 -16.10 19.64
N PHE A 604 -0.49 -15.65 20.85
CA PHE A 604 -0.14 -14.31 21.35
C PHE A 604 1.37 -14.05 21.31
N PHE A 605 2.20 -14.90 21.92
CA PHE A 605 3.65 -14.67 21.93
C PHE A 605 4.27 -14.82 20.54
N SER A 606 3.74 -15.69 19.69
CA SER A 606 4.16 -15.77 18.29
C SER A 606 3.86 -14.47 17.52
N PHE A 607 2.72 -13.83 17.79
CA PHE A 607 2.36 -12.52 17.23
C PHE A 607 3.26 -11.40 17.77
N ILE A 608 3.53 -11.36 19.07
CA ILE A 608 4.47 -10.40 19.67
C ILE A 608 5.86 -10.55 19.05
N PHE A 609 6.35 -11.78 18.89
CA PHE A 609 7.63 -12.05 18.24
C PHE A 609 7.64 -11.54 16.78
N LEU A 610 6.54 -11.76 16.04
CA LEU A 610 6.37 -11.24 14.69
C LEU A 610 6.45 -9.71 14.65
N MET A 611 5.71 -9.01 15.53
CA MET A 611 5.75 -7.56 15.61
C MET A 611 7.15 -7.04 15.97
N ILE A 612 7.84 -7.68 16.92
CA ILE A 612 9.23 -7.35 17.25
C ILE A 612 10.14 -7.53 16.04
N ALA A 613 9.99 -8.62 15.27
CA ALA A 613 10.78 -8.86 14.06
C ALA A 613 10.54 -7.80 12.99
N VAL A 614 9.29 -7.37 12.78
CA VAL A 614 8.94 -6.27 11.87
C VAL A 614 9.59 -4.96 12.32
N MET A 615 9.43 -4.57 13.60
CA MET A 615 10.01 -3.34 14.13
C MET A 615 11.55 -3.37 14.07
N ARG A 616 12.15 -4.51 14.41
CA ARG A 616 13.60 -4.73 14.33
C ARG A 616 14.12 -4.59 12.90
N MET A 617 13.39 -5.09 11.92
CA MET A 617 13.72 -4.89 10.51
C MET A 617 13.58 -3.41 10.14
N ALA A 618 12.44 -2.78 10.41
CA ALA A 618 12.15 -1.41 9.98
C ALA A 618 13.11 -0.38 10.58
N PHE A 619 13.40 -0.44 11.89
CA PHE A 619 14.35 0.45 12.54
C PHE A 619 15.81 0.16 12.17
N GLY A 620 16.16 -1.12 11.96
CA GLY A 620 17.49 -1.49 11.44
C GLY A 620 17.74 -0.88 10.06
N VAL A 621 16.74 -0.93 9.17
CA VAL A 621 16.78 -0.26 7.86
C VAL A 621 16.86 1.26 8.04
N ALA A 622 16.03 1.87 8.89
CA ALA A 622 16.05 3.32 9.08
C ALA A 622 17.39 3.84 9.63
N ALA A 623 18.06 3.04 10.47
CA ALA A 623 19.38 3.35 10.99
C ALA A 623 20.50 3.28 9.93
N HIS A 624 20.41 2.32 9.01
CA HIS A 624 21.44 2.03 8.00
C HIS A 624 21.13 2.60 6.60
N ALA A 625 19.94 3.16 6.42
CA ALA A 625 19.52 3.74 5.15
C ALA A 625 20.46 4.89 4.73
N PRO A 626 20.77 4.99 3.42
CA PRO A 626 21.62 6.05 2.91
C PRO A 626 20.97 7.42 3.16
N PRO A 627 21.72 8.53 3.19
CA PRO A 627 21.19 9.85 3.52
C PRO A 627 19.95 10.23 2.68
N HIS A 628 20.00 9.87 1.39
CA HIS A 628 18.91 10.06 0.45
C HIS A 628 17.79 9.01 0.57
N LEU A 629 17.69 8.14 1.57
CA LEU A 629 16.51 7.29 1.81
C LEU A 629 16.11 7.27 3.28
N LYS A 630 16.97 7.80 4.15
CA LYS A 630 16.82 7.79 5.60
C LYS A 630 15.48 8.37 6.07
N ALA A 631 15.06 9.52 5.55
CA ALA A 631 13.76 10.10 5.91
C ALA A 631 12.59 9.14 5.62
N LEU A 632 12.59 8.51 4.44
CA LEU A 632 11.53 7.58 4.01
C LEU A 632 11.53 6.31 4.85
N ALA A 633 12.71 5.72 5.07
CA ALA A 633 12.86 4.55 5.92
C ALA A 633 12.36 4.82 7.36
N THR A 634 12.72 5.98 7.93
CA THR A 634 12.23 6.42 9.23
C THR A 634 10.72 6.66 9.23
N GLY A 635 10.17 7.31 8.20
CA GLY A 635 8.74 7.56 8.05
C GLY A 635 7.92 6.26 8.05
N VAL A 636 8.35 5.29 7.24
CA VAL A 636 7.71 3.96 7.19
C VAL A 636 7.83 3.23 8.52
N ALA A 637 9.02 3.22 9.15
CA ALA A 637 9.22 2.57 10.45
C ALA A 637 8.33 3.18 11.56
N CYS A 638 8.24 4.51 11.61
CA CYS A 638 7.43 5.21 12.60
C CYS A 638 5.92 4.99 12.36
N GLY A 639 5.46 5.04 11.11
CA GLY A 639 4.07 4.74 10.74
C GLY A 639 3.66 3.31 11.12
N LEU A 640 4.50 2.31 10.80
CA LEU A 640 4.29 0.92 11.21
C LEU A 640 4.20 0.79 12.74
N THR A 641 5.11 1.46 13.47
CA THR A 641 5.10 1.44 14.95
C THR A 641 3.82 2.04 15.52
N GLY A 642 3.36 3.16 14.95
CA GLY A 642 2.10 3.79 15.37
C GLY A 642 0.90 2.87 15.19
N VAL A 643 0.84 2.09 14.09
CA VAL A 643 -0.23 1.10 13.86
C VAL A 643 -0.15 -0.07 14.83
N VAL A 644 1.06 -0.59 15.12
CA VAL A 644 1.28 -1.64 16.13
C VAL A 644 0.80 -1.17 17.51
N PHE A 645 1.10 0.08 17.87
CA PHE A 645 0.66 0.67 19.13
C PHE A 645 -0.86 0.89 19.16
N HIS A 646 -1.44 1.38 18.05
CA HIS A 646 -2.88 1.61 17.96
C HIS A 646 -3.69 0.32 18.13
N ASN A 647 -3.18 -0.82 17.66
CA ASN A 647 -3.79 -2.14 17.88
C ASN A 647 -3.90 -2.55 19.37
N ALA A 648 -3.20 -1.87 20.30
CA ALA A 648 -3.32 -2.13 21.74
C ALA A 648 -4.63 -1.57 22.32
N VAL A 649 -5.29 -0.66 21.60
CA VAL A 649 -6.50 0.03 22.03
C VAL A 649 -7.57 0.04 20.94
N GLU A 650 -7.38 -0.75 19.88
CA GLU A 650 -8.30 -0.94 18.78
C GLU A 650 -8.01 -2.27 18.06
N ASN A 651 -8.97 -2.79 17.30
CA ASN A 651 -8.84 -4.04 16.57
C ASN A 651 -8.65 -3.80 15.06
N VAL A 652 -7.71 -2.93 14.67
CA VAL A 652 -7.60 -2.47 13.27
C VAL A 652 -7.09 -3.54 12.31
N PHE A 653 -6.39 -4.56 12.80
CA PHE A 653 -5.95 -5.71 11.99
C PHE A 653 -7.07 -6.73 11.68
N GLU A 654 -8.31 -6.50 12.13
CA GLU A 654 -9.49 -7.18 11.58
C GLU A 654 -9.97 -6.54 10.27
N VAL A 655 -9.45 -5.36 9.91
CA VAL A 655 -9.81 -4.67 8.66
C VAL A 655 -8.82 -5.04 7.56
N PRO A 656 -9.26 -5.74 6.48
CA PRO A 656 -8.42 -6.18 5.36
C PRO A 656 -7.46 -5.10 4.85
N MET A 657 -8.00 -3.89 4.59
CA MET A 657 -7.24 -2.74 4.11
C MET A 657 -6.01 -2.45 4.99
N MET A 658 -6.17 -2.44 6.31
CA MET A 658 -5.09 -2.08 7.23
C MET A 658 -4.01 -3.17 7.27
N VAL A 659 -4.41 -4.44 7.22
CA VAL A 659 -3.46 -5.57 7.18
C VAL A 659 -2.67 -5.57 5.88
N VAL A 660 -3.35 -5.41 4.74
CA VAL A 660 -2.72 -5.30 3.41
C VAL A 660 -1.69 -4.16 3.38
N LEU A 661 -2.09 -2.97 3.82
CA LEU A 661 -1.21 -1.79 3.84
C LEU A 661 -0.02 -1.98 4.79
N PHE A 662 -0.23 -2.55 5.98
CA PHE A 662 0.84 -2.81 6.95
C PHE A 662 1.90 -3.76 6.37
N TRP A 663 1.48 -4.84 5.73
CA TRP A 663 2.39 -5.81 5.12
C TRP A 663 3.05 -5.30 3.84
N LEU A 664 2.34 -4.51 3.04
CA LEU A 664 2.92 -3.81 1.88
C LEU A 664 4.02 -2.83 2.33
N PHE A 665 3.77 -2.02 3.36
CA PHE A 665 4.74 -1.09 3.91
C PHE A 665 5.94 -1.82 4.52
N THR A 666 5.71 -2.95 5.18
CA THR A 666 6.78 -3.82 5.70
C THR A 666 7.68 -4.32 4.56
N ALA A 667 7.11 -4.76 3.44
CA ALA A 667 7.88 -5.18 2.27
C ALA A 667 8.62 -4.02 1.59
N ILE A 668 8.00 -2.83 1.52
CA ILE A 668 8.60 -1.61 0.96
C ILE A 668 9.78 -1.13 1.80
N ALA A 669 9.67 -1.16 3.13
CA ALA A 669 10.72 -0.68 4.03
C ALA A 669 12.08 -1.29 3.68
N TRP A 670 12.12 -2.60 3.40
CA TRP A 670 13.34 -3.32 3.04
C TRP A 670 14.08 -2.77 1.81
N LYS A 671 13.37 -2.10 0.90
CA LYS A 671 13.95 -1.49 -0.31
C LYS A 671 14.73 -0.21 -0.03
N PHE A 672 14.68 0.32 1.19
CA PHE A 672 15.38 1.56 1.56
C PHE A 672 16.71 1.36 2.29
N ARG A 673 17.19 0.13 2.46
CA ARG A 673 18.40 -0.19 3.23
C ARG A 673 19.72 0.33 2.66
N GLY A 674 19.75 0.84 1.43
CA GLY A 674 21.00 1.18 0.73
C GLY A 674 21.78 -0.07 0.34
N GLY A 675 22.29 -0.10 -0.89
CA GLY A 675 22.92 -1.29 -1.44
C GLY A 675 21.91 -2.15 -2.21
N GLU A 676 21.77 -1.85 -3.50
CA GLU A 676 21.91 -2.95 -4.45
C GLU A 676 23.35 -3.42 -4.25
N SER A 677 23.53 -4.51 -3.51
CA SER A 677 24.87 -5.02 -3.23
C SER A 677 25.56 -5.29 -4.57
N PRO A 678 26.89 -5.07 -4.71
CA PRO A 678 27.64 -5.62 -5.83
C PRO A 678 27.49 -7.15 -5.95
N MET A 679 26.90 -7.85 -4.98
CA MET A 679 26.50 -9.26 -5.11
C MET A 679 25.17 -9.48 -5.83
N ASP A 680 24.27 -8.50 -5.87
CA ASP A 680 23.12 -8.54 -6.79
C ASP A 680 23.59 -8.30 -8.24
N VAL A 681 24.70 -7.58 -8.45
CA VAL A 681 25.27 -7.29 -9.79
C VAL A 681 26.36 -8.30 -10.22
N ARG A 682 27.20 -8.82 -9.31
CA ARG A 682 28.25 -9.82 -9.64
C ARG A 682 27.72 -11.24 -9.77
N MET A 683 26.49 -11.49 -9.33
CA MET A 683 25.81 -12.77 -9.56
C MET A 683 24.93 -12.76 -10.82
N ASP A 684 24.92 -11.66 -11.60
CA ASP A 684 24.37 -11.57 -12.97
C ASP A 684 25.40 -12.00 -14.05
N HIS A 685 26.65 -12.24 -13.66
CA HIS A 685 27.75 -12.62 -14.56
C HIS A 685 28.47 -13.92 -14.16
N ARG A 686 27.78 -14.86 -13.50
CA ARG A 686 28.27 -16.25 -13.37
C ARG A 686 27.17 -17.26 -13.62
#